data_AF-A0A1M5RZF2-F1
#
_entry.id   AF-A0A1M5RZF2-F1
#
_cell.length_a   1.000
_cell.length_b   1.000
_cell.length_c   1.000
_cell.angle_alpha   90.00
_cell.angle_beta   90.00
_cell.angle_gamma   90.00
#
_symmetry.space_group_name_H-M   'P 1'
#
loop_
_entity.id
_entity.type
_entity.pdbx_description
1 polymer ?
#
loop_
_entity_poly.entity_id
_entity_poly.type
_entity_poly.pdbx_seq_one_letter_code
_entity_poly.pdbx_strand_id
1 'polypeptide(L)'
;MEKNLFLLIDNSSSMWDRDINTSLRKIDLLREKLLSFLQGKMSEFEEIFIYSFANSLKYEGTTNDLKEIEKTLRHMSYWGSSSRIWDSINNLINQIQNKNRSILGRYLMDDRKSIILCVTDGEDNSSIGTYEEIINKISKLNNIEVIIIDLSGDIKKNKKSKRNVYIEDKLEKIEEILNENKKNMDINFSVAVLPIVPTKEDDIEIVRKMLLKSIPYIEKLTGLRYYPVPTFIVDKYMIKDYIETEIIDKDNNELELREDIKEIIKFILSVSLTFHTDAFIPENIGMQLRSTEYEDFHNLSKEGILILKASAETAYNLSYILNDRFDVFFEERNNSYIYISELSTVKDPIINCYDDLKYMEMILKRINERYRNDISLSGEYFYVYGNRGAKPILEIWRKYTSNAQFTKLVKCVDEMGYWKKDLKSILVALEIAINIIFNMLKRMKSELVKYKSIVSTIHTYGVYILPTIEKKQLINKLKSNGYPEHFYINKTGVVLLCLDEIKKRIEEVLQEDASLDKQKLKEDLILATLIHEHTHAAVYEGLNYNSSSIIFNNSNWSSGKRFKAVSEGLAEWAELNYFRNNKVMYDIIYNHAVSGEFPDWPYSAAVLIEDSYLELGDIKYKALVEYFRRNYIEAYKLLVGR
;
A
#
# COMPACT_ATOMS: atom_id res chain seq x y z
N MET A 1 4.52 -10.64 14.28
CA MET A 1 4.18 -11.98 13.75
C MET A 1 2.68 -12.11 13.83
N GLU A 2 2.05 -12.62 12.78
CA GLU A 2 0.65 -13.04 12.84
C GLU A 2 0.52 -14.17 13.86
N LYS A 3 -0.51 -14.09 14.69
CA LYS A 3 -0.76 -15.03 15.78
C LYS A 3 -2.06 -15.77 15.50
N ASN A 4 -2.13 -17.03 15.91
CA ASN A 4 -3.39 -17.76 15.95
C ASN A 4 -3.95 -17.71 17.36
N LEU A 5 -5.24 -17.37 17.49
CA LEU A 5 -5.93 -17.39 18.79
C LEU A 5 -6.82 -18.62 18.88
N PHE A 6 -6.67 -19.38 19.95
CA PHE A 6 -7.52 -20.50 20.29
C PHE A 6 -8.36 -20.13 21.50
N LEU A 7 -9.60 -19.73 21.26
CA LEU A 7 -10.58 -19.43 22.30
C LEU A 7 -11.11 -20.75 22.86
N LEU A 8 -10.81 -21.05 24.12
CA LEU A 8 -11.24 -22.25 24.80
C LEU A 8 -12.23 -21.86 25.92
N ILE A 9 -13.52 -22.07 25.69
CA ILE A 9 -14.58 -21.52 26.53
C ILE A 9 -15.22 -22.63 27.37
N ASP A 10 -15.22 -22.45 28.69
CA ASP A 10 -15.92 -23.35 29.61
C ASP A 10 -17.43 -23.23 29.39
N ASN A 11 -18.06 -24.38 29.21
CA ASN A 11 -19.48 -24.53 28.94
C ASN A 11 -20.12 -25.58 29.87
N SER A 12 -19.51 -25.81 31.03
CA SER A 12 -20.03 -26.62 32.13
C SER A 12 -21.24 -25.96 32.82
N SER A 13 -21.95 -26.69 33.68
CA SER A 13 -23.18 -26.19 34.32
C SER A 13 -22.99 -24.91 35.12
N SER A 14 -21.86 -24.76 35.80
CA SER A 14 -21.55 -23.59 36.63
C SER A 14 -21.49 -22.29 35.83
N MET A 15 -21.14 -22.36 34.54
CA MET A 15 -21.13 -21.22 33.61
C MET A 15 -22.54 -20.78 33.17
N TRP A 16 -23.53 -21.67 33.31
CA TRP A 16 -24.93 -21.40 32.99
C TRP A 16 -25.73 -20.90 34.20
N ASP A 17 -25.13 -20.94 35.39
CA ASP A 17 -25.69 -20.32 36.58
C ASP A 17 -25.67 -18.79 36.45
N ARG A 18 -26.58 -18.15 37.19
CA ARG A 18 -26.61 -16.69 37.28
C ARG A 18 -25.44 -16.20 38.14
N ASP A 19 -24.81 -15.11 37.71
CA ASP A 19 -23.82 -14.44 38.51
C ASP A 19 -24.46 -13.89 39.81
N ILE A 20 -23.72 -13.84 40.91
CA ILE A 20 -24.29 -13.36 42.19
C ILE A 20 -24.54 -11.85 42.14
N ASN A 21 -23.75 -11.11 41.36
CA ASN A 21 -23.82 -9.66 41.26
C ASN A 21 -24.70 -9.18 40.10
N THR A 22 -25.05 -10.06 39.16
CA THR A 22 -25.88 -9.73 38.00
C THR A 22 -26.98 -10.76 37.80
N SER A 23 -28.15 -10.36 37.30
CA SER A 23 -29.21 -11.32 36.94
C SER A 23 -28.90 -12.16 35.69
N LEU A 24 -27.75 -11.91 35.04
CA LEU A 24 -27.31 -12.59 33.82
C LEU A 24 -26.56 -13.89 34.15
N ARG A 25 -26.55 -14.82 33.18
CA ARG A 25 -25.73 -16.02 33.28
C ARG A 25 -24.25 -15.65 33.10
N LYS A 26 -23.35 -16.34 33.79
CA LYS A 26 -21.89 -16.09 33.65
C LYS A 26 -21.43 -16.20 32.19
N ILE A 27 -21.97 -17.16 31.43
CA ILE A 27 -21.68 -17.31 30.01
C ILE A 27 -22.09 -16.09 29.17
N ASP A 28 -23.20 -15.41 29.51
CA ASP A 28 -23.66 -14.23 28.76
C ASP A 28 -22.76 -13.01 29.06
N LEU A 29 -22.39 -12.82 30.32
CA LEU A 29 -21.39 -11.80 30.71
C LEU A 29 -20.04 -12.04 30.03
N LEU A 30 -19.60 -13.30 29.98
CA LEU A 30 -18.35 -13.67 29.31
C LEU A 30 -18.40 -13.30 27.83
N ARG A 31 -19.50 -13.59 27.14
CA ARG A 31 -19.67 -13.27 25.72
C ARG A 31 -19.49 -11.78 25.46
N GLU A 32 -20.16 -10.93 26.24
CA GLU A 32 -20.07 -9.47 26.07
C GLU A 32 -18.64 -8.97 26.27
N LYS A 33 -17.97 -9.40 27.35
CA LYS A 33 -16.60 -8.97 27.62
C LYS A 33 -15.59 -9.50 26.60
N LEU A 34 -15.77 -10.75 26.14
CA LEU A 34 -14.90 -11.34 25.13
C LEU A 34 -15.06 -10.64 23.77
N LEU A 35 -16.28 -10.29 23.38
CA LEU A 35 -16.52 -9.52 22.15
C LEU A 35 -15.92 -8.12 22.24
N SER A 36 -16.09 -7.44 23.38
CA SER A 36 -15.44 -6.14 23.62
C SER A 36 -13.92 -6.22 23.53
N PHE A 37 -13.32 -7.27 24.09
CA PHE A 37 -11.87 -7.52 23.99
C PHE A 37 -11.44 -7.74 22.52
N LEU A 38 -12.18 -8.56 21.77
CA LEU A 38 -11.82 -8.90 20.40
C LEU A 38 -12.02 -7.73 19.42
N GLN A 39 -12.99 -6.85 19.64
CA GLN A 39 -13.28 -5.73 18.75
C GLN A 39 -12.07 -4.83 18.47
N GLY A 40 -11.19 -4.63 19.45
CA GLY A 40 -9.95 -3.85 19.29
C GLY A 40 -8.73 -4.68 18.84
N LYS A 41 -8.88 -6.00 18.69
CA LYS A 41 -7.76 -6.96 18.61
C LYS A 41 -7.85 -7.93 17.45
N MET A 42 -8.93 -7.94 16.68
CA MET A 42 -9.10 -8.85 15.53
C MET A 42 -7.91 -8.81 14.57
N SER A 43 -7.32 -7.62 14.33
CA SER A 43 -6.16 -7.46 13.44
C SER A 43 -4.84 -8.01 13.98
N GLU A 44 -4.76 -8.38 15.26
CA GLU A 44 -3.57 -9.05 15.83
C GLU A 44 -3.54 -10.56 15.53
N PHE A 45 -4.68 -11.12 15.11
CA PHE A 45 -4.86 -12.55 14.88
C PHE A 45 -5.20 -12.81 13.42
N GLU A 46 -4.54 -13.79 12.82
CA GLU A 46 -4.84 -14.21 11.45
C GLU A 46 -6.12 -15.03 11.42
N GLU A 47 -6.19 -16.01 12.33
CA GLU A 47 -7.37 -16.85 12.54
C GLU A 47 -7.67 -17.01 14.03
N ILE A 48 -8.97 -17.07 14.34
CA ILE A 48 -9.50 -17.35 15.66
C ILE A 48 -10.25 -18.68 15.61
N PHE A 49 -9.72 -19.68 16.31
CA PHE A 49 -10.32 -21.00 16.47
C PHE A 49 -11.13 -21.03 17.77
N ILE A 50 -12.41 -21.35 17.67
CA ILE A 50 -13.34 -21.35 18.80
C ILE A 50 -13.59 -22.79 19.23
N TYR A 51 -13.33 -23.06 20.50
CA TYR A 51 -13.61 -24.31 21.17
C TYR A 51 -14.49 -24.05 22.39
N SER A 52 -15.38 -25.00 22.67
CA SER A 52 -16.04 -25.10 23.97
C SER A 52 -15.57 -26.36 24.69
N PHE A 53 -15.62 -26.37 26.02
CA PHE A 53 -15.36 -27.58 26.78
C PHE A 53 -16.26 -27.73 28.00
N ALA A 54 -16.51 -28.99 28.34
CA ALA A 54 -17.12 -29.41 29.60
C ALA A 54 -16.54 -30.79 29.94
N ASN A 55 -17.28 -31.86 29.65
CA ASN A 55 -16.81 -33.24 29.83
C ASN A 55 -15.80 -33.67 28.73
N SER A 56 -15.77 -32.95 27.61
CA SER A 56 -14.80 -33.12 26.51
C SER A 56 -14.51 -31.78 25.83
N LEU A 57 -13.55 -31.76 24.92
CA LEU A 57 -13.26 -30.63 24.05
C LEU A 57 -14.15 -30.70 22.79
N LYS A 58 -14.76 -29.59 22.39
CA LYS A 58 -15.58 -29.48 21.18
C LYS A 58 -15.12 -28.28 20.35
N TYR A 59 -14.94 -28.50 19.06
CA TYR A 59 -14.64 -27.43 18.10
C TYR A 59 -15.96 -26.80 17.61
N GLU A 60 -16.02 -25.47 17.64
CA GLU A 60 -17.23 -24.70 17.35
C GLU A 60 -17.11 -23.92 16.02
N GLY A 61 -15.89 -23.60 15.59
CA GLY A 61 -15.63 -22.96 14.29
C GLY A 61 -14.29 -22.23 14.23
N THR A 62 -13.97 -21.71 13.05
CA THR A 62 -12.83 -20.81 12.81
C THR A 62 -13.33 -19.61 12.02
N THR A 63 -12.86 -18.43 12.40
CA THR A 63 -13.21 -17.18 11.72
C THR A 63 -12.17 -16.08 12.01
N ASN A 64 -12.17 -15.05 11.18
CA ASN A 64 -11.49 -13.77 11.41
C ASN A 64 -12.49 -12.60 11.39
N ASP A 65 -13.79 -12.87 11.46
CA ASP A 65 -14.88 -11.90 11.54
C ASP A 65 -15.54 -11.93 12.92
N LEU A 66 -15.55 -10.77 13.59
CA LEU A 66 -16.17 -10.57 14.90
C LEU A 66 -17.64 -10.96 14.92
N LYS A 67 -18.39 -10.76 13.83
CA LYS A 67 -19.82 -11.11 13.75
C LYS A 67 -20.05 -12.61 13.76
N GLU A 68 -19.19 -13.38 13.09
CA GLU A 68 -19.25 -14.84 13.12
C GLU A 68 -18.81 -15.39 14.48
N ILE A 69 -17.90 -14.72 15.19
CA ILE A 69 -17.56 -15.05 16.59
C ILE A 69 -18.79 -14.84 17.47
N GLU A 70 -19.42 -13.66 17.42
CA GLU A 70 -20.63 -13.35 18.17
C GLU A 70 -21.75 -14.37 17.91
N LYS A 71 -21.97 -14.69 16.64
CA LYS A 71 -22.94 -15.70 16.23
C LYS A 71 -22.59 -17.08 16.80
N THR A 72 -21.33 -17.53 16.70
CA THR A 72 -20.90 -18.82 17.25
C THR A 72 -21.11 -18.87 18.76
N LEU A 73 -20.70 -17.82 19.46
CA LEU A 73 -20.87 -17.68 20.91
C LEU A 73 -22.34 -17.75 21.32
N ARG A 74 -23.24 -17.02 20.63
CA ARG A 74 -24.70 -17.01 20.90
C ARG A 74 -25.35 -18.39 20.70
N HIS A 75 -24.86 -19.20 19.76
CA HIS A 75 -25.39 -20.53 19.47
C HIS A 75 -24.83 -21.65 20.36
N MET A 76 -23.87 -21.35 21.25
CA MET A 76 -23.41 -22.34 22.23
C MET A 76 -24.57 -22.75 23.13
N SER A 77 -24.84 -24.06 23.16
CA SER A 77 -25.85 -24.69 24.01
C SER A 77 -25.16 -25.42 25.17
N TYR A 78 -25.84 -25.53 26.31
CA TYR A 78 -25.37 -26.29 27.46
C TYR A 78 -25.17 -27.77 27.09
N TRP A 79 -24.02 -28.38 27.45
CA TRP A 79 -23.78 -29.79 27.11
C TRP A 79 -22.94 -30.61 28.11
N GLY A 80 -22.72 -30.18 29.37
CA GLY A 80 -22.01 -31.02 30.34
C GLY A 80 -22.10 -30.57 31.80
N SER A 81 -21.97 -31.51 32.72
CA SER A 81 -22.10 -31.28 34.17
C SER A 81 -20.77 -31.02 34.89
N SER A 82 -19.63 -31.30 34.24
CA SER A 82 -18.31 -31.13 34.84
C SER A 82 -17.36 -30.38 33.90
N SER A 83 -16.35 -29.72 34.47
CA SER A 83 -15.32 -29.01 33.71
C SER A 83 -14.02 -29.83 33.75
N ARG A 84 -13.44 -30.03 32.56
CA ARG A 84 -12.15 -30.72 32.34
C ARG A 84 -11.12 -29.78 31.73
N ILE A 85 -10.69 -28.78 32.51
CA ILE A 85 -9.84 -27.69 32.05
C ILE A 85 -8.50 -28.22 31.53
N TRP A 86 -7.79 -29.00 32.35
CA TRP A 86 -6.45 -29.50 31.99
C TRP A 86 -6.49 -30.48 30.82
N ASP A 87 -7.45 -31.40 30.80
CA ASP A 87 -7.57 -32.35 29.67
C ASP A 87 -7.89 -31.62 28.35
N SER A 88 -8.72 -30.58 28.41
CA SER A 88 -9.11 -29.79 27.23
C SER A 88 -7.93 -28.99 26.68
N ILE A 89 -7.14 -28.34 27.54
CA ILE A 89 -5.90 -27.67 27.14
C ILE A 89 -4.90 -28.69 26.57
N ASN A 90 -4.72 -29.83 27.22
CA ASN A 90 -3.80 -30.87 26.74
C ASN A 90 -4.19 -31.40 25.35
N ASN A 91 -5.47 -31.66 25.15
CA ASN A 91 -6.04 -32.12 23.88
C ASN A 91 -5.88 -31.09 22.79
N LEU A 92 -6.13 -29.81 23.10
CA LEU A 92 -5.94 -28.73 22.15
C LEU A 92 -4.46 -28.57 21.75
N ILE A 93 -3.52 -28.63 22.71
CA ILE A 93 -2.08 -28.63 22.41
C ILE A 93 -1.72 -29.82 21.50
N ASN A 94 -2.26 -31.02 21.76
CA ASN A 94 -2.04 -32.18 20.90
C ASN A 94 -2.59 -31.96 19.48
N GLN A 95 -3.75 -31.32 19.33
CA GLN A 95 -4.32 -30.99 18.02
C GLN A 95 -3.46 -29.97 17.27
N ILE A 96 -2.89 -29.00 17.98
CA ILE A 96 -1.98 -27.99 17.43
C ILE A 96 -0.67 -28.64 16.96
N GLN A 97 -0.14 -29.60 17.73
CA GLN A 97 1.13 -30.27 17.41
C GLN A 97 1.01 -31.34 16.32
N ASN A 98 -0.16 -31.95 16.13
CA ASN A 98 -0.38 -33.05 15.18
C ASN A 98 -0.52 -32.53 13.73
N LYS A 99 0.61 -32.08 13.15
CA LYS A 99 0.73 -31.48 11.81
C LYS A 99 0.13 -32.30 10.66
N ASN A 100 0.08 -33.62 10.77
CA ASN A 100 -0.22 -34.50 9.63
C ASN A 100 -1.67 -35.05 9.58
N ARG A 101 -2.54 -34.75 10.53
CA ARG A 101 -3.85 -35.45 10.65
C ARG A 101 -5.09 -34.59 10.89
N SER A 102 -4.96 -33.30 11.19
CA SER A 102 -6.10 -32.41 11.44
C SER A 102 -6.17 -31.30 10.39
N ILE A 103 -7.38 -30.77 10.14
CA ILE A 103 -7.57 -29.54 9.35
C ILE A 103 -6.66 -28.42 9.89
N LEU A 104 -6.51 -28.35 11.22
CA LEU A 104 -5.58 -27.45 11.92
C LEU A 104 -4.10 -27.65 11.55
N GLY A 105 -3.67 -28.88 11.28
CA GLY A 105 -2.28 -29.18 10.93
C GLY A 105 -1.80 -28.45 9.68
N ARG A 106 -2.69 -28.11 8.73
CA ARG A 106 -2.35 -27.31 7.53
C ARG A 106 -2.14 -25.83 7.85
N TYR A 107 -2.93 -25.28 8.78
CA TYR A 107 -2.82 -23.88 9.22
C TYR A 107 -1.64 -23.64 10.17
N LEU A 108 -1.13 -24.71 10.79
CA LEU A 108 -0.08 -24.66 11.82
C LEU A 108 1.29 -25.15 11.32
N MET A 109 1.50 -25.16 10.00
CA MET A 109 2.79 -25.51 9.40
C MET A 109 3.87 -24.44 9.64
N ASP A 110 3.49 -23.20 9.97
CA ASP A 110 4.42 -22.10 10.21
C ASP A 110 4.90 -22.01 11.65
N ASP A 111 6.06 -21.37 11.85
CA ASP A 111 6.62 -20.92 13.14
C ASP A 111 5.76 -19.84 13.84
N ARG A 112 4.45 -19.78 13.53
CA ARG A 112 3.48 -18.83 14.07
C ARG A 112 3.24 -19.10 15.56
N LYS A 113 3.07 -18.01 16.31
CA LYS A 113 2.75 -18.06 17.74
C LYS A 113 1.27 -18.38 17.92
N SER A 114 0.97 -19.43 18.65
CA SER A 114 -0.38 -19.85 19.03
C SER A 114 -0.66 -19.42 20.47
N ILE A 115 -1.76 -18.69 20.67
CA ILE A 115 -2.23 -18.29 22.00
C ILE A 115 -3.50 -19.07 22.30
N ILE A 116 -3.50 -19.86 23.36
CA ILE A 116 -4.70 -20.50 23.90
C ILE A 116 -5.25 -19.59 24.99
N LEU A 117 -6.41 -18.98 24.75
CA LEU A 117 -7.13 -18.19 25.74
C LEU A 117 -8.26 -19.06 26.30
N CYS A 118 -8.01 -19.65 27.47
CA CYS A 118 -8.97 -20.44 28.22
C CYS A 118 -9.77 -19.55 29.15
N VAL A 119 -11.10 -19.59 29.09
CA VAL A 119 -11.95 -18.84 30.02
C VAL A 119 -12.90 -19.78 30.75
N THR A 120 -12.88 -19.71 32.08
CA THR A 120 -13.53 -20.67 32.99
C THR A 120 -13.90 -19.98 34.30
N ASP A 121 -14.83 -20.56 35.05
CA ASP A 121 -15.11 -20.14 36.42
C ASP A 121 -14.36 -20.96 37.49
N GLY A 122 -13.31 -21.68 37.09
CA GLY A 122 -12.21 -22.05 37.97
C GLY A 122 -12.29 -23.45 38.60
N GLU A 123 -13.40 -24.17 38.43
CA GLU A 123 -13.57 -25.51 39.03
C GLU A 123 -13.15 -26.63 38.07
N ASP A 124 -11.90 -27.09 38.13
CA ASP A 124 -11.54 -28.37 37.50
C ASP A 124 -11.77 -29.53 38.47
N ASN A 125 -12.90 -30.23 38.31
CA ASN A 125 -13.28 -31.34 39.17
C ASN A 125 -13.18 -32.71 38.48
N SER A 126 -12.83 -32.74 37.19
CA SER A 126 -12.98 -33.95 36.37
C SER A 126 -11.84 -34.21 35.39
N SER A 127 -10.83 -33.32 35.30
CA SER A 127 -9.63 -33.61 34.52
C SER A 127 -8.85 -34.78 35.12
N ILE A 128 -8.35 -35.65 34.23
CA ILE A 128 -7.39 -36.68 34.58
C ILE A 128 -5.99 -36.07 34.67
N GLY A 129 -5.67 -35.14 33.77
CA GLY A 129 -4.42 -34.41 33.75
C GLY A 129 -4.32 -33.32 34.81
N THR A 130 -3.09 -32.84 35.04
CA THR A 130 -2.80 -31.81 36.05
C THR A 130 -2.26 -30.52 35.45
N TYR A 131 -2.39 -29.41 36.18
CA TYR A 131 -1.75 -28.13 35.84
C TYR A 131 -0.24 -28.26 35.62
N GLU A 132 0.43 -29.06 36.46
CA GLU A 132 1.87 -29.32 36.37
C GLU A 132 2.27 -30.01 35.06
N GLU A 133 1.45 -30.95 34.58
CA GLU A 133 1.66 -31.59 33.28
C GLU A 133 1.54 -30.60 32.13
N ILE A 134 0.56 -29.69 32.20
CA ILE A 134 0.36 -28.63 31.21
C ILE A 134 1.57 -27.69 31.16
N ILE A 135 2.09 -27.23 32.30
CA ILE A 135 3.31 -26.42 32.35
C ILE A 135 4.51 -27.18 31.77
N ASN A 136 4.71 -28.43 32.19
CA ASN A 136 5.83 -29.25 31.73
C ASN A 136 5.77 -29.50 30.22
N LYS A 137 4.56 -29.55 29.65
CA LYS A 137 4.36 -29.65 28.21
C LYS A 137 4.64 -28.32 27.51
N ILE A 138 4.06 -27.21 27.97
CA ILE A 138 4.19 -25.89 27.35
C ILE A 138 5.62 -25.34 27.45
N SER A 139 6.33 -25.60 28.54
CA SER A 139 7.75 -25.22 28.70
C SER A 139 8.68 -25.81 27.63
N LYS A 140 8.24 -26.86 26.94
CA LYS A 140 8.96 -27.47 25.80
C LYS A 140 8.53 -26.87 24.45
N LEU A 141 7.54 -25.98 24.44
CA LEU A 141 6.93 -25.42 23.24
C LEU A 141 7.09 -23.90 23.24
N ASN A 142 8.02 -23.42 22.41
CA ASN A 142 8.35 -21.98 22.33
C ASN A 142 7.28 -21.16 21.61
N ASN A 143 6.41 -21.81 20.82
CA ASN A 143 5.41 -21.16 19.98
C ASN A 143 3.99 -21.24 20.56
N ILE A 144 3.79 -21.85 21.73
CA ILE A 144 2.47 -21.94 22.39
C ILE A 144 2.49 -21.14 23.69
N GLU A 145 1.51 -20.27 23.85
CA GLU A 145 1.23 -19.54 25.07
C GLU A 145 -0.18 -19.90 25.56
N VAL A 146 -0.36 -20.08 26.86
CA VAL A 146 -1.65 -20.35 27.47
C VAL A 146 -1.99 -19.25 28.47
N ILE A 147 -3.15 -18.65 28.28
CA ILE A 147 -3.71 -17.62 29.16
C ILE A 147 -5.02 -18.18 29.70
N ILE A 148 -5.13 -18.27 31.02
CA ILE A 148 -6.31 -18.78 31.72
C ILE A 148 -6.96 -17.61 32.44
N ILE A 149 -8.22 -17.36 32.10
CA ILE A 149 -9.09 -16.39 32.75
C ILE A 149 -10.01 -17.16 33.69
N ASP A 150 -9.66 -17.08 34.96
CA ASP A 150 -10.30 -17.75 36.08
C ASP A 150 -11.25 -16.77 36.79
N LEU A 151 -12.52 -16.83 36.41
CA LEU A 151 -13.53 -15.85 36.85
C LEU A 151 -13.83 -15.95 38.36
N SER A 152 -13.65 -17.12 39.00
CA SER A 152 -13.82 -17.26 40.46
C SER A 152 -12.55 -16.94 41.25
N GLY A 153 -11.40 -17.03 40.60
CA GLY A 153 -10.08 -16.87 41.19
C GLY A 153 -9.59 -18.11 41.96
N ASP A 154 -10.28 -19.25 41.86
CA ASP A 154 -9.92 -20.46 42.61
C ASP A 154 -8.67 -21.16 42.08
N ILE A 155 -8.45 -21.14 40.76
CA ILE A 155 -7.20 -21.60 40.16
C ILE A 155 -6.08 -20.64 40.56
N LYS A 156 -6.31 -19.32 40.47
CA LYS A 156 -5.32 -18.28 40.76
C LYS A 156 -4.85 -18.29 42.21
N LYS A 157 -5.72 -18.61 43.18
CA LYS A 157 -5.33 -18.78 44.60
C LYS A 157 -4.38 -19.96 44.81
N ASN A 158 -4.58 -21.04 44.06
CA ASN A 158 -3.87 -22.30 44.28
C ASN A 158 -2.64 -22.48 43.38
N LYS A 159 -2.60 -21.79 42.23
CA LYS A 159 -1.59 -21.97 41.19
C LYS A 159 -0.97 -20.62 40.83
N LYS A 160 0.36 -20.60 40.68
CA LYS A 160 1.11 -19.42 40.22
C LYS A 160 1.33 -19.48 38.73
N SER A 161 1.25 -18.33 38.06
CA SER A 161 1.72 -18.14 36.69
C SER A 161 3.17 -18.62 36.55
N LYS A 162 3.45 -19.32 35.46
CA LYS A 162 4.80 -19.80 35.09
C LYS A 162 5.05 -19.45 33.63
N ARG A 163 6.29 -19.60 33.16
CA ARG A 163 6.69 -19.21 31.80
C ARG A 163 5.71 -19.79 30.76
N ASN A 164 5.13 -18.90 29.95
CA ASN A 164 4.12 -19.18 28.91
C ASN A 164 2.75 -19.69 29.41
N VAL A 165 2.50 -19.68 30.72
CA VAL A 165 1.20 -20.00 31.34
C VAL A 165 0.80 -18.91 32.32
N TYR A 166 -0.18 -18.10 31.93
CA TYR A 166 -0.65 -16.95 32.69
C TYR A 166 -2.03 -17.24 33.27
N ILE A 167 -2.24 -16.92 34.55
CA ILE A 167 -3.54 -17.09 35.22
C ILE A 167 -3.98 -15.73 35.74
N GLU A 168 -5.12 -15.25 35.27
CA GLU A 168 -5.71 -13.98 35.69
C GLU A 168 -7.20 -14.11 35.97
N ASP A 169 -7.73 -13.17 36.75
CA ASP A 169 -9.14 -13.09 37.16
C ASP A 169 -9.95 -12.07 36.34
N LYS A 170 -9.28 -11.39 35.40
CA LYS A 170 -9.80 -10.24 34.68
C LYS A 170 -9.33 -10.26 33.24
N LEU A 171 -10.27 -10.07 32.32
CA LEU A 171 -9.99 -10.01 30.87
C LEU A 171 -9.12 -8.80 30.51
N GLU A 172 -9.24 -7.69 31.26
CA GLU A 172 -8.50 -6.45 31.02
C GLU A 172 -6.98 -6.66 31.13
N LYS A 173 -6.54 -7.63 31.94
CA LYS A 173 -5.11 -7.96 32.10
C LYS A 173 -4.51 -8.74 30.93
N ILE A 174 -5.34 -9.25 30.02
CA ILE A 174 -4.83 -9.92 28.82
C ILE A 174 -3.97 -8.95 28.02
N GLU A 175 -4.34 -7.67 27.96
CA GLU A 175 -3.54 -6.67 27.25
C GLU A 175 -2.15 -6.52 27.86
N GLU A 176 -2.06 -6.49 29.20
CA GLU A 176 -0.78 -6.42 29.90
C GLU A 176 0.07 -7.64 29.57
N ILE A 177 -0.48 -8.86 29.62
CA ILE A 177 0.24 -10.11 29.30
C ILE A 177 0.72 -10.14 27.85
N LEU A 178 -0.17 -9.78 26.91
CA LEU A 178 0.16 -9.74 25.48
C LEU A 178 1.21 -8.67 25.16
N ASN A 179 1.28 -7.59 25.95
CA ASN A 179 2.25 -6.51 25.81
C ASN A 179 3.57 -6.76 26.60
N GLU A 180 3.54 -7.42 27.76
CA GLU A 180 4.73 -7.82 28.52
C GLU A 180 5.59 -8.80 27.72
N ASN A 181 4.95 -9.66 26.94
CA ASN A 181 5.65 -10.52 25.99
C ASN A 181 6.22 -9.77 24.77
N LYS A 182 5.76 -8.55 24.46
CA LYS A 182 6.49 -7.65 23.56
C LYS A 182 7.72 -7.06 24.26
N LYS A 183 7.59 -6.64 25.52
CA LYS A 183 8.71 -6.09 26.33
C LYS A 183 9.86 -7.07 26.52
N ASN A 184 9.60 -8.38 26.64
CA ASN A 184 10.68 -9.38 26.74
C ASN A 184 11.44 -9.65 25.43
N MET A 185 11.02 -9.01 24.32
CA MET A 185 11.74 -8.96 23.06
C MET A 185 12.35 -7.59 22.76
N ASP A 186 12.21 -6.62 23.67
CA ASP A 186 13.02 -5.40 23.66
C ASP A 186 14.45 -5.80 24.06
N ILE A 187 15.17 -6.42 23.13
CA ILE A 187 16.61 -6.29 23.11
C ILE A 187 16.84 -4.79 23.09
N ASN A 188 17.25 -4.23 24.22
CA ASN A 188 17.48 -2.80 24.37
C ASN A 188 18.77 -2.48 23.60
N PHE A 189 18.70 -2.52 22.27
CA PHE A 189 19.81 -2.15 21.41
C PHE A 189 19.88 -0.62 21.41
N SER A 190 20.99 -0.10 21.92
CA SER A 190 21.26 1.33 21.87
C SER A 190 21.48 1.72 20.40
N VAL A 191 20.53 2.45 19.80
CA VAL A 191 20.70 2.99 18.45
C VAL A 191 21.38 4.34 18.55
N ALA A 192 22.54 4.47 17.92
CA ALA A 192 23.29 5.72 17.92
C ALA A 192 22.58 6.75 17.02
N VAL A 193 21.87 7.69 17.64
CA VAL A 193 21.32 8.89 16.98
C VAL A 193 22.19 10.08 17.35
N LEU A 194 22.85 10.68 16.36
CA LEU A 194 23.87 11.72 16.56
C LEU A 194 23.52 12.99 15.77
N PRO A 195 23.28 14.13 16.45
CA PRO A 195 23.01 15.39 15.76
C PRO A 195 24.31 16.05 15.28
N ILE A 196 24.54 16.08 13.96
CA ILE A 196 25.68 16.80 13.35
C ILE A 196 25.37 18.29 13.17
N VAL A 197 24.08 18.65 13.29
CA VAL A 197 23.59 20.02 13.27
C VAL A 197 22.80 20.33 14.56
N PRO A 198 22.69 21.60 14.96
CA PRO A 198 21.89 21.98 16.13
C PRO A 198 20.47 21.40 16.06
N THR A 199 20.14 20.50 16.99
CA THR A 199 18.87 19.76 17.00
C THR A 199 18.29 19.77 18.41
N LYS A 200 16.97 19.91 18.55
CA LYS A 200 16.30 19.89 19.86
C LYS A 200 16.30 18.47 20.44
N GLU A 201 16.42 18.34 21.77
CA GLU A 201 16.42 17.03 22.43
C GLU A 201 15.16 16.22 22.13
N ASP A 202 13.98 16.85 22.15
CA ASP A 202 12.71 16.20 21.82
C ASP A 202 12.71 15.57 20.41
N ASP A 203 13.39 16.22 19.44
CA ASP A 203 13.51 15.69 18.09
C ASP A 203 14.40 14.44 18.05
N ILE A 204 15.50 14.45 18.80
CA ILE A 204 16.42 13.31 18.93
C ILE A 204 15.68 12.12 19.56
N GLU A 205 14.89 12.37 20.60
CA GLU A 205 14.13 11.33 21.30
C GLU A 205 13.02 10.75 20.41
N ILE A 206 12.35 11.57 19.61
CA ILE A 206 11.39 11.08 18.59
C ILE A 206 12.09 10.14 17.60
N VAL A 207 13.27 10.51 17.09
CA VAL A 207 14.03 9.66 16.15
C VAL A 207 14.41 8.33 16.81
N ARG A 208 14.91 8.34 18.04
CA ARG A 208 15.22 7.10 18.80
C ARG A 208 13.98 6.22 18.97
N LYS A 209 12.85 6.82 19.37
CA LYS A 209 11.57 6.12 19.51
C LYS A 209 11.09 5.51 18.20
N MET A 210 11.26 6.21 17.07
CA MET A 210 10.89 5.67 15.75
C MET A 210 11.84 4.56 15.29
N LEU A 211 13.15 4.65 15.58
CA LEU A 211 14.10 3.57 15.32
C LEU A 211 13.74 2.29 16.08
N LEU A 212 13.39 2.40 17.36
CA LEU A 212 12.95 1.24 18.15
C LEU A 212 11.71 0.55 17.55
N LYS A 213 10.90 1.26 16.75
CA LYS A 213 9.78 0.68 16.00
C LYS A 213 10.19 0.14 14.63
N SER A 214 11.05 0.84 13.90
CA SER A 214 11.41 0.49 12.52
C SER A 214 12.27 -0.77 12.47
N ILE A 215 13.25 -0.93 13.37
CA ILE A 215 14.20 -2.04 13.32
C ILE A 215 13.52 -3.42 13.44
N PRO A 216 12.67 -3.70 14.45
CA PRO A 216 12.01 -4.99 14.56
C PRO A 216 11.07 -5.28 13.38
N TYR A 217 10.46 -4.23 12.83
CA TYR A 217 9.64 -4.35 11.62
C TYR A 217 10.48 -4.75 10.41
N ILE A 218 11.61 -4.07 10.17
CA ILE A 218 12.52 -4.37 9.06
C ILE A 218 13.09 -5.79 9.18
N GLU A 219 13.52 -6.22 10.37
CA GLU A 219 14.00 -7.60 10.58
C GLU A 219 12.91 -8.62 10.25
N LYS A 220 11.67 -8.40 10.70
CA LYS A 220 10.53 -9.28 10.42
C LYS A 220 10.25 -9.34 8.92
N LEU A 221 10.23 -8.18 8.27
CA LEU A 221 9.88 -8.02 6.86
C LEU A 221 10.93 -8.68 5.95
N THR A 222 12.21 -8.35 6.17
CA THR A 222 13.34 -8.84 5.37
C THR A 222 13.73 -10.27 5.72
N GLY A 223 13.40 -10.75 6.93
CA GLY A 223 13.91 -12.02 7.43
C GLY A 223 15.40 -11.99 7.77
N LEU A 224 15.98 -10.79 7.94
CA LEU A 224 17.38 -10.58 8.26
C LEU A 224 17.54 -10.16 9.72
N ARG A 225 18.68 -10.52 10.31
CA ARG A 225 19.16 -9.95 11.57
C ARG A 225 19.94 -8.68 11.29
N TYR A 226 19.48 -7.56 11.80
CA TYR A 226 19.99 -6.24 11.46
C TYR A 226 20.43 -5.50 12.71
N TYR A 227 21.73 -5.25 12.82
CA TYR A 227 22.27 -4.32 13.80
C TYR A 227 22.17 -2.91 13.21
N PRO A 228 21.36 -2.02 13.81
CA PRO A 228 21.10 -0.73 13.19
C PRO A 228 22.37 0.11 13.08
N VAL A 229 22.61 0.62 11.87
CA VAL A 229 23.71 1.54 11.62
C VAL A 229 23.44 2.89 12.31
N PRO A 230 24.47 3.69 12.62
CA PRO A 230 24.25 5.02 13.20
C PRO A 230 23.38 5.91 12.30
N THR A 231 22.46 6.64 12.93
CA THR A 231 21.60 7.64 12.29
C THR A 231 22.11 9.04 12.64
N PHE A 232 22.53 9.80 11.64
CA PHE A 232 23.03 11.15 11.80
C PHE A 232 21.97 12.17 11.39
N ILE A 233 21.66 13.11 12.27
CA ILE A 233 20.77 14.23 11.94
C ILE A 233 21.60 15.32 11.28
N VAL A 234 21.24 15.68 10.06
CA VAL A 234 22.04 16.53 9.16
C VAL A 234 21.19 17.65 8.53
N ASP A 235 21.88 18.64 7.96
CA ASP A 235 21.24 19.64 7.10
C ASP A 235 21.01 19.11 5.66
N LYS A 236 20.15 19.80 4.91
CA LYS A 236 19.83 19.45 3.53
C LYS A 236 21.03 19.49 2.57
N TYR A 237 22.07 20.27 2.89
CA TYR A 237 23.22 20.41 2.01
C TYR A 237 24.07 19.15 2.05
N MET A 238 24.23 18.54 3.24
CA MET A 238 24.90 17.24 3.35
C MET A 238 24.16 16.15 2.56
N ILE A 239 22.82 16.10 2.63
CA ILE A 239 22.07 15.10 1.85
C ILE A 239 22.29 15.31 0.34
N LYS A 240 22.27 16.56 -0.13
CA LYS A 240 22.48 16.89 -1.55
C LYS A 240 23.84 16.43 -2.10
N ASP A 241 24.87 16.37 -1.27
CA ASP A 241 26.19 15.88 -1.69
C ASP A 241 26.18 14.36 -2.00
N TYR A 242 25.20 13.62 -1.49
CA TYR A 242 25.07 12.16 -1.66
C TYR A 242 23.90 11.73 -2.53
N ILE A 243 22.90 12.59 -2.72
CA ILE A 243 21.78 12.35 -3.62
C ILE A 243 22.16 12.85 -5.02
N GLU A 244 22.56 11.93 -5.90
CA GLU A 244 22.94 12.23 -7.30
C GLU A 244 21.77 12.65 -8.21
N THR A 245 20.54 12.79 -7.71
CA THR A 245 19.42 13.11 -8.61
C THR A 245 19.49 14.53 -9.13
N GLU A 246 19.55 14.64 -10.46
CA GLU A 246 18.95 15.75 -11.20
C GLU A 246 17.61 16.05 -10.53
N ILE A 247 17.54 17.18 -9.84
CA ILE A 247 16.27 17.77 -9.46
C ILE A 247 15.64 18.10 -10.80
N ILE A 248 14.83 17.18 -11.32
CA ILE A 248 14.02 17.41 -12.50
C ILE A 248 13.24 18.68 -12.16
N ASP A 249 13.44 19.74 -12.95
CA ASP A 249 12.85 21.05 -12.74
C ASP A 249 11.33 20.94 -12.96
N LYS A 250 10.61 20.51 -11.91
CA LYS A 250 9.22 20.03 -11.99
C LYS A 250 8.24 21.12 -12.42
N ASP A 251 8.56 22.39 -12.19
CA ASP A 251 7.72 23.52 -12.61
C ASP A 251 7.64 23.62 -14.15
N ASN A 252 8.74 23.29 -14.86
CA ASN A 252 8.71 23.22 -16.32
C ASN A 252 7.93 21.99 -16.81
N ASN A 253 8.02 20.86 -16.09
CA ASN A 253 7.30 19.64 -16.46
C ASN A 253 5.78 19.76 -16.25
N GLU A 254 5.31 20.48 -15.24
CA GLU A 254 3.86 20.66 -15.04
C GLU A 254 3.26 21.55 -16.14
N LEU A 255 3.94 22.64 -16.49
CA LEU A 255 3.53 23.49 -17.62
C LEU A 255 3.55 22.71 -18.94
N GLU A 256 4.61 21.94 -19.19
CA GLU A 256 4.71 21.07 -20.36
C GLU A 256 3.60 20.00 -20.36
N LEU A 257 3.33 19.36 -19.22
CA LEU A 257 2.26 18.38 -19.07
C LEU A 257 0.88 19.00 -19.36
N ARG A 258 0.60 20.21 -18.87
CA ARG A 258 -0.65 20.94 -19.15
C ARG A 258 -0.80 21.24 -20.63
N GLU A 259 0.26 21.72 -21.29
CA GLU A 259 0.23 22.00 -22.73
C GLU A 259 0.09 20.70 -23.54
N ASP A 260 0.76 19.62 -23.14
CA ASP A 260 0.61 18.30 -23.76
C ASP A 260 -0.84 17.79 -23.64
N ILE A 261 -1.46 17.91 -22.46
CA ILE A 261 -2.88 17.54 -22.26
C ILE A 261 -3.77 18.37 -23.18
N LYS A 262 -3.55 19.68 -23.30
CA LYS A 262 -4.32 20.57 -24.19
C LYS A 262 -4.22 20.12 -25.64
N GLU A 263 -3.03 19.76 -26.13
CA GLU A 263 -2.86 19.31 -27.52
C GLU A 263 -3.60 18.00 -27.80
N ILE A 264 -3.59 17.04 -26.86
CA ILE A 264 -4.35 15.79 -27.04
C ILE A 264 -5.86 16.05 -26.93
N ILE A 265 -6.31 16.97 -26.07
CA ILE A 265 -7.73 17.35 -25.98
C ILE A 265 -8.18 18.04 -27.26
N LYS A 266 -7.37 18.93 -27.85
CA LYS A 266 -7.64 19.54 -29.16
C LYS A 266 -7.84 18.47 -30.22
N PHE A 267 -7.07 17.38 -30.18
CA PHE A 267 -7.27 16.23 -31.06
C PHE A 267 -8.63 15.54 -30.82
N ILE A 268 -8.97 15.19 -29.57
CA ILE A 268 -10.27 14.57 -29.23
C ILE A 268 -11.42 15.49 -29.64
N LEU A 269 -11.29 16.78 -29.38
CA LEU A 269 -12.24 17.82 -29.77
C LEU A 269 -12.39 17.90 -31.28
N SER A 270 -11.30 17.85 -32.03
CA SER A 270 -11.36 17.87 -33.49
C SER A 270 -12.14 16.68 -34.01
N VAL A 271 -11.83 15.46 -33.52
CA VAL A 271 -12.58 14.25 -33.87
C VAL A 271 -14.06 14.38 -33.51
N SER A 272 -14.36 14.85 -32.30
CA SER A 272 -15.73 15.05 -31.81
C SER A 272 -16.50 16.11 -32.60
N LEU A 273 -15.84 17.22 -32.94
CA LEU A 273 -16.41 18.32 -33.72
C LEU A 273 -16.70 17.87 -35.14
N THR A 274 -15.86 17.03 -35.76
CA THR A 274 -16.15 16.44 -37.06
C THR A 274 -17.49 15.68 -37.03
N PHE A 275 -17.83 15.02 -35.91
CA PHE A 275 -19.11 14.31 -35.77
C PHE A 275 -20.26 15.29 -35.51
N HIS A 276 -19.99 16.40 -34.84
CA HIS A 276 -20.98 17.43 -34.53
C HIS A 276 -21.37 18.29 -35.74
N THR A 277 -20.42 18.60 -36.63
CA THR A 277 -20.60 19.51 -37.77
C THR A 277 -21.03 18.80 -39.05
N ASP A 278 -21.40 17.52 -38.97
CA ASP A 278 -21.78 16.68 -40.10
C ASP A 278 -20.68 16.61 -41.19
N ALA A 279 -19.40 16.73 -40.79
CA ALA A 279 -18.25 16.76 -41.69
C ALA A 279 -17.89 15.40 -42.33
N PHE A 280 -18.63 14.35 -41.99
CA PHE A 280 -18.48 12.98 -42.52
C PHE A 280 -19.23 12.80 -43.85
N ILE A 281 -19.05 13.71 -44.81
CA ILE A 281 -19.70 13.63 -46.14
C ILE A 281 -18.73 12.99 -47.16
N PRO A 282 -19.11 11.91 -47.87
CA PRO A 282 -18.28 11.33 -48.93
C PRO A 282 -18.11 12.28 -50.13
N GLU A 283 -16.88 12.40 -50.66
CA GLU A 283 -16.52 13.24 -51.83
C GLU A 283 -17.26 12.87 -53.13
N ASN A 284 -17.87 11.69 -53.22
CA ASN A 284 -18.54 11.22 -54.45
C ASN A 284 -20.03 11.60 -54.56
N ILE A 285 -20.59 12.33 -53.59
CA ILE A 285 -21.98 12.77 -53.64
C ILE A 285 -21.97 14.26 -54.01
N GLY A 286 -21.97 14.54 -55.31
CA GLY A 286 -22.11 15.89 -55.84
C GLY A 286 -23.33 16.59 -55.20
N MET A 287 -23.24 17.92 -55.04
CA MET A 287 -24.16 18.81 -54.29
C MET A 287 -25.68 18.69 -54.57
N GLN A 288 -26.15 17.77 -55.43
CA GLN A 288 -27.54 17.65 -55.85
C GLN A 288 -28.35 16.52 -55.18
N LEU A 289 -27.79 15.70 -54.29
CA LEU A 289 -28.54 14.68 -53.54
C LEU A 289 -28.49 14.95 -52.03
N ARG A 290 -29.20 15.99 -51.58
CA ARG A 290 -29.37 16.31 -50.15
C ARG A 290 -30.58 15.63 -49.48
N SER A 291 -31.30 14.70 -50.14
CA SER A 291 -32.58 14.23 -49.59
C SER A 291 -32.79 12.72 -49.47
N THR A 292 -31.86 11.84 -49.86
CA THR A 292 -32.09 10.38 -49.73
C THR A 292 -30.87 9.55 -49.32
N GLU A 293 -29.63 9.99 -49.59
CA GLU A 293 -28.42 9.27 -49.16
C GLU A 293 -27.88 9.75 -47.78
N TYR A 294 -28.58 10.70 -47.15
CA TYR A 294 -28.38 11.10 -45.75
C TYR A 294 -28.93 10.05 -44.74
N GLU A 295 -29.51 8.94 -45.22
CA GLU A 295 -30.16 7.93 -44.38
C GLU A 295 -29.19 7.23 -43.42
N ASP A 296 -27.92 7.03 -43.77
CA ASP A 296 -27.00 6.27 -42.91
C ASP A 296 -26.45 7.05 -41.70
N PHE A 297 -26.34 8.38 -41.79
CA PHE A 297 -26.07 9.23 -40.63
C PHE A 297 -27.35 9.44 -39.80
N HIS A 298 -28.53 9.44 -40.44
CA HIS A 298 -29.84 9.37 -39.77
C HIS A 298 -30.18 7.98 -39.18
N ASN A 299 -29.43 6.93 -39.54
CA ASN A 299 -29.57 5.59 -38.97
C ASN A 299 -28.89 5.49 -37.59
N LEU A 300 -28.12 6.51 -37.18
CA LEU A 300 -27.85 6.72 -35.76
C LEU A 300 -29.16 7.10 -35.09
N SER A 301 -29.49 6.41 -33.99
CA SER A 301 -30.63 6.82 -33.18
C SER A 301 -30.46 8.29 -32.78
N LYS A 302 -31.56 9.04 -32.65
CA LYS A 302 -31.54 10.41 -32.11
C LYS A 302 -30.73 10.51 -30.82
N GLU A 303 -30.77 9.44 -30.02
CA GLU A 303 -29.98 9.24 -28.82
C GLU A 303 -28.46 9.18 -29.10
N GLY A 304 -28.00 8.43 -30.11
CA GLY A 304 -26.59 8.39 -30.50
C GLY A 304 -26.04 9.74 -30.96
N ILE A 305 -26.85 10.53 -31.67
CA ILE A 305 -26.49 11.90 -32.07
C ILE A 305 -26.40 12.82 -30.85
N LEU A 306 -27.39 12.79 -29.96
CA LEU A 306 -27.40 13.58 -28.73
C LEU A 306 -26.19 13.28 -27.83
N ILE A 307 -25.82 11.99 -27.72
CA ILE A 307 -24.66 11.59 -26.91
C ILE A 307 -23.35 12.11 -27.52
N LEU A 308 -23.15 11.99 -28.83
CA LEU A 308 -21.94 12.51 -29.48
C LEU A 308 -21.81 14.03 -29.31
N LYS A 309 -22.94 14.77 -29.33
CA LYS A 309 -22.96 16.21 -29.05
C LYS A 309 -22.60 16.52 -27.60
N ALA A 310 -23.20 15.81 -26.64
CA ALA A 310 -22.89 15.97 -25.22
C ALA A 310 -21.41 15.66 -24.92
N SER A 311 -20.84 14.61 -25.51
CA SER A 311 -19.41 14.26 -25.34
C SER A 311 -18.47 15.32 -25.93
N ALA A 312 -18.82 15.93 -27.07
CA ALA A 312 -18.06 17.04 -27.65
C ALA A 312 -18.08 18.26 -26.71
N GLU A 313 -19.21 18.55 -26.08
CA GLU A 313 -19.34 19.60 -25.07
C GLU A 313 -18.51 19.29 -23.81
N THR A 314 -18.50 18.04 -23.32
CA THR A 314 -17.62 17.61 -22.21
C THR A 314 -16.15 17.83 -22.54
N ALA A 315 -15.69 17.37 -23.71
CA ALA A 315 -14.30 17.55 -24.13
C ALA A 315 -13.93 19.03 -24.35
N TYR A 316 -14.88 19.87 -24.79
CA TYR A 316 -14.71 21.31 -24.93
C TYR A 316 -14.53 21.97 -23.56
N ASN A 317 -15.36 21.63 -22.59
CA ASN A 317 -15.29 22.14 -21.22
C ASN A 317 -13.96 21.76 -20.53
N LEU A 318 -13.41 20.58 -20.81
CA LEU A 318 -12.12 20.15 -20.29
C LEU A 318 -10.97 21.08 -20.72
N SER A 319 -11.03 21.61 -21.95
CA SER A 319 -10.03 22.58 -22.44
C SER A 319 -10.06 23.90 -21.67
N TYR A 320 -11.23 24.31 -21.16
CA TYR A 320 -11.37 25.50 -20.32
C TYR A 320 -10.80 25.30 -18.91
N ILE A 321 -10.98 24.11 -18.32
CA ILE A 321 -10.42 23.75 -17.01
C ILE A 321 -8.89 23.91 -17.00
N LEU A 322 -8.23 23.65 -18.12
CA LEU A 322 -6.78 23.73 -18.25
C LEU A 322 -6.24 25.14 -18.53
N ASN A 323 -7.11 26.10 -18.85
CA ASN A 323 -6.72 27.46 -19.23
C ASN A 323 -6.81 28.48 -18.09
N ASP A 324 -7.49 28.17 -16.98
CA ASP A 324 -7.55 29.03 -15.78
C ASP A 324 -6.85 28.40 -14.58
N ARG A 325 -6.36 29.25 -13.66
CA ARG A 325 -5.76 28.81 -12.40
C ARG A 325 -6.78 27.96 -11.64
N PHE A 326 -6.48 26.67 -11.51
CA PHE A 326 -7.30 25.63 -10.86
C PHE A 326 -7.88 26.06 -9.49
N ASP A 327 -7.21 26.98 -8.80
CA ASP A 327 -7.48 27.29 -7.39
C ASP A 327 -8.57 28.34 -7.13
N VAL A 328 -9.01 29.12 -8.13
CA VAL A 328 -9.88 30.30 -7.87
C VAL A 328 -11.31 30.14 -8.39
N PHE A 329 -11.57 29.30 -9.38
CA PHE A 329 -12.88 29.28 -10.07
C PHE A 329 -13.82 28.11 -9.71
N PHE A 330 -13.35 27.10 -8.97
CA PHE A 330 -14.16 25.92 -8.63
C PHE A 330 -15.13 26.13 -7.46
N GLU A 331 -14.85 27.07 -6.55
CA GLU A 331 -15.74 27.31 -5.41
C GLU A 331 -16.98 28.15 -5.76
N GLU A 332 -16.91 29.03 -6.77
CA GLU A 332 -18.01 29.97 -7.07
C GLU A 332 -18.90 29.56 -8.26
N ARG A 333 -18.43 28.71 -9.18
CA ARG A 333 -19.27 28.21 -10.30
C ARG A 333 -19.75 26.79 -10.03
N ASN A 334 -20.90 26.71 -9.36
CA ASN A 334 -21.77 25.55 -9.19
C ASN A 334 -21.50 24.35 -10.12
N ASN A 335 -21.31 23.19 -9.47
CA ASN A 335 -21.68 21.78 -9.74
C ASN A 335 -22.47 21.33 -10.99
N SER A 336 -22.85 22.20 -11.94
CA SER A 336 -23.74 21.88 -13.05
C SER A 336 -23.05 21.46 -14.35
N TYR A 337 -21.73 21.51 -14.45
CA TYR A 337 -21.06 21.44 -15.77
C TYR A 337 -20.30 20.14 -16.09
N ILE A 338 -20.21 19.17 -15.18
CA ILE A 338 -19.48 17.88 -15.41
C ILE A 338 -20.19 16.69 -14.74
N TYR A 339 -21.45 16.85 -14.33
CA TYR A 339 -22.27 15.76 -13.80
C TYR A 339 -23.48 15.61 -14.70
N ILE A 340 -23.38 14.68 -15.65
CA ILE A 340 -24.52 14.25 -16.45
C ILE A 340 -25.13 13.10 -15.66
N SER A 341 -26.26 13.31 -15.00
CA SER A 341 -26.89 12.32 -14.09
C SER A 341 -27.10 10.94 -14.72
N GLU A 342 -27.21 10.89 -16.05
CA GLU A 342 -27.43 9.72 -16.88
C GLU A 342 -26.14 8.95 -17.20
N LEU A 343 -24.95 9.56 -17.03
CA LEU A 343 -23.64 8.99 -17.40
C LEU A 343 -22.66 8.94 -16.22
N SER A 344 -22.70 9.93 -15.33
CA SER A 344 -21.75 10.13 -14.25
C SER A 344 -22.16 9.37 -12.99
N THR A 345 -21.28 8.47 -12.51
CA THR A 345 -21.53 7.66 -11.30
C THR A 345 -21.05 8.33 -10.01
N VAL A 346 -20.22 9.36 -10.11
CA VAL A 346 -19.59 10.07 -8.97
C VAL A 346 -19.56 11.58 -9.20
N LYS A 347 -19.35 12.37 -8.14
CA LYS A 347 -19.12 13.81 -8.22
C LYS A 347 -17.61 14.11 -8.30
N ASP A 348 -16.95 13.58 -9.33
CA ASP A 348 -15.52 13.78 -9.56
C ASP A 348 -15.30 14.15 -11.04
N PRO A 349 -14.85 15.37 -11.34
CA PRO A 349 -14.81 15.86 -12.72
C PRO A 349 -13.82 15.11 -13.62
N ILE A 350 -12.76 14.52 -13.06
CA ILE A 350 -11.78 13.75 -13.83
C ILE A 350 -12.30 12.33 -14.10
N ILE A 351 -12.93 11.70 -13.10
CA ILE A 351 -13.54 10.37 -13.27
C ILE A 351 -14.72 10.47 -14.24
N ASN A 352 -15.59 11.48 -14.07
CA ASN A 352 -16.72 11.69 -14.97
C ASN A 352 -16.28 11.95 -16.40
N CYS A 353 -15.22 12.75 -16.60
CA CYS A 353 -14.67 12.97 -17.92
C CYS A 353 -14.13 11.68 -18.55
N TYR A 354 -13.47 10.82 -17.78
CA TYR A 354 -13.02 9.52 -18.28
C TYR A 354 -14.18 8.61 -18.65
N ASP A 355 -15.20 8.52 -17.80
CA ASP A 355 -16.40 7.74 -18.04
C ASP A 355 -17.11 8.23 -19.31
N ASP A 356 -17.24 9.55 -19.49
CA ASP A 356 -17.83 10.17 -20.68
C ASP A 356 -17.02 9.86 -21.95
N LEU A 357 -15.68 9.97 -21.91
CA LEU A 357 -14.80 9.66 -23.03
C LEU A 357 -14.82 8.15 -23.36
N LYS A 358 -14.84 7.27 -22.35
CA LYS A 358 -14.96 5.81 -22.55
C LYS A 358 -16.32 5.43 -23.11
N TYR A 359 -17.37 6.10 -22.67
CA TYR A 359 -18.71 5.93 -23.21
C TYR A 359 -18.76 6.36 -24.69
N MET A 360 -18.13 7.48 -25.04
CA MET A 360 -17.96 7.92 -26.42
C MET A 360 -17.20 6.87 -27.27
N GLU A 361 -16.08 6.36 -26.77
CA GLU A 361 -15.30 5.30 -27.42
C GLU A 361 -16.17 4.06 -27.69
N MET A 362 -16.95 3.62 -26.70
CA MET A 362 -17.87 2.50 -26.82
C MET A 362 -18.93 2.73 -27.90
N ILE A 363 -19.53 3.92 -27.97
CA ILE A 363 -20.54 4.26 -28.96
C ILE A 363 -19.95 4.21 -30.37
N LEU A 364 -18.79 4.85 -30.56
CA LEU A 364 -18.14 4.85 -31.86
C LEU A 364 -17.72 3.43 -32.29
N LYS A 365 -17.30 2.57 -31.35
CA LYS A 365 -17.07 1.13 -31.60
C LYS A 365 -18.32 0.42 -32.11
N ARG A 366 -19.48 0.64 -31.48
CA ARG A 366 -20.78 0.09 -31.92
C ARG A 366 -21.17 0.57 -33.32
N ILE A 367 -20.94 1.84 -33.63
CA ILE A 367 -21.18 2.43 -34.96
C ILE A 367 -20.31 1.72 -36.00
N ASN A 368 -19.00 1.62 -35.74
CA ASN A 368 -18.08 0.95 -36.64
C ASN A 368 -18.39 -0.55 -36.81
N GLU A 369 -18.85 -1.24 -35.77
CA GLU A 369 -19.30 -2.63 -35.87
C GLU A 369 -20.54 -2.79 -36.75
N ARG A 370 -21.47 -1.83 -36.69
CA ARG A 370 -22.72 -1.85 -37.43
C ARG A 370 -22.56 -1.48 -38.91
N TYR A 371 -21.65 -0.57 -39.23
CA TYR A 371 -21.47 0.02 -40.57
C TYR A 371 -20.09 -0.29 -41.19
N ARG A 372 -19.49 -1.43 -40.83
CA ARG A 372 -18.12 -1.83 -41.23
C ARG A 372 -17.87 -1.59 -42.73
N ASN A 373 -17.04 -0.59 -43.03
CA ASN A 373 -16.58 -0.16 -44.36
C ASN A 373 -17.49 0.80 -45.15
N ASP A 374 -18.65 1.18 -44.64
CA ASP A 374 -19.58 2.08 -45.35
C ASP A 374 -19.35 3.57 -45.01
N ILE A 375 -18.56 3.85 -43.97
CA ILE A 375 -18.26 5.22 -43.53
C ILE A 375 -16.90 5.63 -44.12
N SER A 376 -16.95 6.40 -45.23
CA SER A 376 -15.77 7.02 -45.83
C SER A 376 -15.62 8.49 -45.41
N LEU A 377 -14.43 8.89 -44.99
CA LEU A 377 -14.14 10.26 -44.53
C LEU A 377 -13.75 11.17 -45.69
N SER A 378 -14.33 12.37 -45.70
CA SER A 378 -13.75 13.49 -46.44
C SER A 378 -12.42 13.89 -45.79
N GLY A 379 -11.36 13.95 -46.59
CA GLY A 379 -10.02 14.35 -46.11
C GLY A 379 -9.92 15.84 -45.76
N GLU A 380 -10.91 16.66 -46.12
CA GLU A 380 -10.85 18.12 -45.99
C GLU A 380 -11.00 18.62 -44.55
N TYR A 381 -11.57 17.81 -43.65
CA TYR A 381 -11.85 18.21 -42.27
C TYR A 381 -10.74 17.91 -41.25
N PHE A 382 -9.68 17.22 -41.68
CA PHE A 382 -8.53 16.89 -40.82
C PHE A 382 -7.30 17.76 -41.09
N TYR A 383 -7.47 18.91 -41.75
CA TYR A 383 -6.44 19.94 -41.82
C TYR A 383 -6.43 20.73 -40.50
N VAL A 384 -5.51 20.35 -39.61
CA VAL A 384 -5.13 21.23 -38.49
C VAL A 384 -4.50 22.49 -39.12
N TYR A 385 -5.25 23.59 -39.18
CA TYR A 385 -4.74 24.90 -39.57
C TYR A 385 -3.84 25.45 -38.45
N GLY A 386 -2.63 24.89 -38.37
CA GLY A 386 -1.50 25.42 -37.63
C GLY A 386 -0.27 25.38 -38.54
N ASN A 387 0.51 26.47 -38.57
CA ASN A 387 1.67 26.66 -39.47
C ASN A 387 2.84 25.66 -39.31
N ARG A 388 2.67 24.56 -38.58
CA ARG A 388 3.68 23.50 -38.36
C ARG A 388 2.95 22.16 -38.27
N GLY A 389 2.97 21.38 -39.37
CA GLY A 389 2.26 20.10 -39.50
C GLY A 389 2.52 19.09 -38.37
N ALA A 390 1.71 18.03 -38.27
CA ALA A 390 1.51 17.17 -37.09
C ALA A 390 2.70 16.39 -36.48
N LYS A 391 3.95 16.75 -36.79
CA LYS A 391 5.13 16.27 -36.07
C LYS A 391 5.10 16.56 -34.56
N PRO A 392 4.63 17.74 -34.08
CA PRO A 392 4.59 18.03 -32.64
C PRO A 392 3.69 17.09 -31.84
N ILE A 393 2.50 16.74 -32.34
CA ILE A 393 1.56 15.89 -31.58
C ILE A 393 2.03 14.42 -31.51
N LEU A 394 2.66 13.90 -32.56
CA LEU A 394 3.26 12.57 -32.54
C LEU A 394 4.46 12.50 -31.58
N GLU A 395 5.24 13.58 -31.46
CA GLU A 395 6.33 13.66 -30.47
C GLU A 395 5.77 13.65 -29.04
N ILE A 396 4.68 14.39 -28.79
CA ILE A 396 3.94 14.34 -27.52
C ILE A 396 3.43 12.92 -27.26
N TRP A 397 2.81 12.27 -28.25
CA TRP A 397 2.26 10.92 -28.08
C TRP A 397 3.35 9.88 -27.82
N ARG A 398 4.52 10.02 -28.46
CA ARG A 398 5.68 9.16 -28.20
C ARG A 398 6.11 9.21 -26.75
N LYS A 399 6.04 10.38 -26.11
CA LYS A 399 6.43 10.60 -24.71
C LYS A 399 5.53 9.83 -23.73
N TYR A 400 4.25 9.61 -24.08
CA TYR A 400 3.24 9.06 -23.15
C TYR A 400 2.66 7.70 -23.57
N THR A 401 3.28 7.01 -24.54
CA THR A 401 2.79 5.71 -25.02
C THR A 401 3.87 4.65 -25.02
N SER A 402 3.47 3.40 -24.78
CA SER A 402 4.37 2.26 -25.00
C SER A 402 4.79 2.18 -26.47
N ASN A 403 5.96 1.60 -26.76
CA ASN A 403 6.42 1.40 -28.14
C ASN A 403 5.38 0.71 -29.03
N ALA A 404 4.59 -0.22 -28.48
CA ALA A 404 3.52 -0.90 -29.21
C ALA A 404 2.34 0.04 -29.54
N GLN A 405 1.90 0.86 -28.57
CA GLN A 405 0.85 1.87 -28.79
C GLN A 405 1.34 2.95 -29.76
N PHE A 406 2.56 3.44 -29.58
CA PHE A 406 3.16 4.43 -30.47
C PHE A 406 3.29 3.90 -31.90
N THR A 407 3.73 2.66 -32.08
CA THR A 407 3.80 2.02 -33.41
C THR A 407 2.42 1.91 -34.06
N LYS A 408 1.39 1.58 -33.28
CA LYS A 408 -0.01 1.57 -33.77
C LYS A 408 -0.47 2.97 -34.17
N LEU A 409 -0.15 4.00 -33.38
CA LEU A 409 -0.45 5.39 -33.67
C LEU A 409 0.25 5.86 -34.95
N VAL A 410 1.57 5.69 -35.03
CA VAL A 410 2.37 6.01 -36.21
C VAL A 410 1.83 5.27 -37.43
N LYS A 411 1.44 4.01 -37.31
CA LYS A 411 0.80 3.28 -38.41
C LYS A 411 -0.53 3.91 -38.86
N CYS A 412 -1.32 4.42 -37.91
CA CYS A 412 -2.56 5.15 -38.22
C CYS A 412 -2.29 6.53 -38.84
N VAL A 413 -1.19 7.21 -38.45
CA VAL A 413 -0.89 8.60 -38.85
C VAL A 413 0.03 8.71 -40.09
N ASP A 414 1.13 7.95 -40.15
CA ASP A 414 2.22 8.10 -41.13
C ASP A 414 2.06 7.25 -42.40
N GLU A 415 1.48 6.05 -42.36
CA GLU A 415 1.41 5.17 -43.55
C GLU A 415 0.43 5.66 -44.64
N MET A 416 -0.34 6.72 -44.39
CA MET A 416 -1.47 7.10 -45.26
C MET A 416 -1.73 8.59 -45.48
N GLY A 417 -0.94 9.50 -44.91
CA GLY A 417 -1.18 10.94 -45.04
C GLY A 417 -2.36 11.38 -44.18
N TYR A 418 -2.12 11.41 -42.87
CA TYR A 418 -3.01 11.84 -41.79
C TYR A 418 -4.28 11.03 -41.53
N TRP A 419 -5.15 10.73 -42.49
CA TRP A 419 -6.36 9.92 -42.23
C TRP A 419 -6.88 9.33 -43.55
N LYS A 420 -6.52 8.09 -43.92
CA LYS A 420 -7.21 7.44 -45.05
C LYS A 420 -8.56 6.89 -44.59
N LYS A 421 -9.57 7.74 -44.75
CA LYS A 421 -10.98 7.45 -45.03
C LYS A 421 -11.76 6.44 -44.17
N ASP A 422 -11.20 5.69 -43.23
CA ASP A 422 -11.95 4.66 -42.49
C ASP A 422 -12.10 4.96 -40.99
N LEU A 423 -13.31 4.73 -40.48
CA LEU A 423 -13.70 4.95 -39.09
C LEU A 423 -12.90 4.10 -38.09
N LYS A 424 -12.39 2.94 -38.51
CA LYS A 424 -11.65 2.02 -37.63
C LYS A 424 -10.30 2.60 -37.24
N SER A 425 -9.58 3.22 -38.18
CA SER A 425 -8.33 3.92 -37.90
C SER A 425 -8.53 5.09 -36.92
N ILE A 426 -9.66 5.81 -37.04
CA ILE A 426 -10.03 6.89 -36.10
C ILE A 426 -10.22 6.37 -34.69
N LEU A 427 -10.97 5.28 -34.58
CA LEU A 427 -11.29 4.67 -33.29
C LEU A 427 -10.05 4.20 -32.53
N VAL A 428 -9.09 3.62 -33.26
CA VAL A 428 -7.82 3.20 -32.66
C VAL A 428 -7.04 4.40 -32.13
N ALA A 429 -6.96 5.49 -32.91
CA ALA A 429 -6.28 6.70 -32.47
C ALA A 429 -6.98 7.37 -31.28
N LEU A 430 -8.31 7.44 -31.29
CA LEU A 430 -9.12 8.00 -30.21
C LEU A 430 -9.00 7.19 -28.92
N GLU A 431 -9.09 5.86 -28.98
CA GLU A 431 -8.90 4.97 -27.82
C GLU A 431 -7.54 5.20 -27.16
N ILE A 432 -6.48 5.31 -27.97
CA ILE A 432 -5.14 5.56 -27.46
C ILE A 432 -5.05 6.97 -26.85
N ALA A 433 -5.60 8.00 -27.52
CA ALA A 433 -5.61 9.37 -27.01
C ALA A 433 -6.36 9.52 -25.66
N ILE A 434 -7.52 8.87 -25.51
CA ILE A 434 -8.30 8.85 -24.26
C ILE A 434 -7.49 8.23 -23.14
N ASN A 435 -6.83 7.08 -23.40
CA ASN A 435 -6.00 6.42 -22.41
C ASN A 435 -4.82 7.29 -21.98
N ILE A 436 -4.16 7.98 -22.93
CA ILE A 436 -3.06 8.92 -22.64
C ILE A 436 -3.55 10.06 -21.76
N ILE A 437 -4.61 10.78 -22.17
CA ILE A 437 -5.15 11.92 -21.40
C ILE A 437 -5.52 11.49 -19.99
N PHE A 438 -6.16 10.34 -19.82
CA PHE A 438 -6.56 9.91 -18.49
C PHE A 438 -5.37 9.59 -17.59
N ASN A 439 -4.33 8.96 -18.14
CA ASN A 439 -3.09 8.74 -17.40
C ASN A 439 -2.42 10.07 -17.04
N MET A 440 -2.40 11.03 -17.95
CA MET A 440 -1.86 12.37 -17.71
C MET A 440 -2.69 13.15 -16.68
N LEU A 441 -4.02 13.09 -16.74
CA LEU A 441 -4.93 13.72 -15.77
C LEU A 441 -4.85 13.07 -14.40
N LYS A 442 -4.71 11.74 -14.33
CA LYS A 442 -4.45 11.01 -13.09
C LYS A 442 -3.13 11.44 -12.48
N ARG A 443 -2.08 11.56 -13.30
CA ARG A 443 -0.77 12.05 -12.87
C ARG A 443 -0.87 13.50 -12.39
N MET A 444 -1.54 14.37 -13.13
CA MET A 444 -1.75 15.77 -12.76
C MET A 444 -2.59 15.87 -11.47
N LYS A 445 -3.60 15.01 -11.27
CA LYS A 445 -4.36 14.91 -10.02
C LYS A 445 -3.52 14.40 -8.84
N SER A 446 -2.63 13.43 -9.08
CA SER A 446 -1.66 12.97 -8.08
C SER A 446 -0.62 14.07 -7.75
N GLU A 447 -0.30 14.93 -8.71
CA GLU A 447 0.52 16.12 -8.52
C GLU A 447 -0.27 17.26 -7.85
N LEU A 448 -1.60 17.28 -7.93
CA LEU A 448 -2.50 18.19 -7.20
C LEU A 448 -2.88 17.65 -5.80
N VAL A 449 -2.25 16.57 -5.34
CA VAL A 449 -2.51 16.02 -4.01
C VAL A 449 -2.12 17.07 -2.98
N LYS A 450 -2.99 17.26 -1.99
CA LYS A 450 -2.81 17.99 -0.71
C LYS A 450 -1.44 17.83 0.00
N TYR A 451 -0.64 16.87 -0.45
CA TYR A 451 0.68 16.53 0.07
C TYR A 451 1.78 16.68 -0.98
N LYS A 452 1.57 17.42 -2.08
CA LYS A 452 2.48 17.54 -3.23
C LYS A 452 3.91 17.88 -2.82
N SER A 453 4.06 18.85 -1.91
CA SER A 453 5.36 19.28 -1.40
C SER A 453 6.11 18.14 -0.71
N ILE A 454 5.42 17.29 0.05
CA ILE A 454 5.98 16.09 0.68
C ILE A 454 6.27 15.02 -0.36
N VAL A 455 5.27 14.65 -1.19
CA VAL A 455 5.39 13.59 -2.21
C VAL A 455 6.59 13.85 -3.12
N SER A 456 6.79 15.10 -3.53
CA SER A 456 7.86 15.45 -4.46
C SER A 456 9.27 15.42 -3.86
N THR A 457 9.40 15.41 -2.53
CA THR A 457 10.68 15.59 -1.81
C THR A 457 10.95 14.53 -0.74
N ILE A 458 10.07 13.55 -0.53
CA ILE A 458 10.23 12.54 0.52
C ILE A 458 11.54 11.75 0.42
N HIS A 459 11.99 11.43 -0.81
CA HIS A 459 13.30 10.81 -1.06
C HIS A 459 14.52 11.69 -0.69
N THR A 460 14.31 12.96 -0.35
CA THR A 460 15.37 13.89 0.08
C THR A 460 15.48 14.02 1.60
N TYR A 461 14.60 13.34 2.36
CA TYR A 461 14.60 13.43 3.81
C TYR A 461 15.67 12.56 4.46
N GLY A 462 16.12 11.51 3.76
CA GLY A 462 17.15 10.62 4.24
C GLY A 462 18.06 10.14 3.13
N VAL A 463 19.19 9.54 3.53
CA VAL A 463 20.03 8.75 2.63
C VAL A 463 20.87 7.78 3.43
N TYR A 464 20.88 6.52 3.03
CA TYR A 464 21.81 5.52 3.51
C TYR A 464 23.13 5.57 2.72
N ILE A 465 24.23 5.85 3.42
CA ILE A 465 25.57 5.87 2.85
C ILE A 465 26.28 4.57 3.16
N LEU A 466 26.44 3.79 2.11
CA LEU A 466 27.16 2.53 2.07
C LEU A 466 28.59 2.60 2.66
N PRO A 467 29.10 1.52 3.28
CA PRO A 467 30.42 1.50 3.92
C PRO A 467 31.61 1.81 3.01
N THR A 468 31.50 1.54 1.71
CA THR A 468 32.61 1.63 0.74
C THR A 468 32.73 3.01 0.09
N ILE A 469 31.70 3.85 0.19
CA ILE A 469 31.71 5.20 -0.38
C ILE A 469 32.67 6.07 0.43
N GLU A 470 33.46 6.91 -0.24
CA GLU A 470 34.40 7.80 0.41
C GLU A 470 33.65 8.86 1.23
N LYS A 471 33.71 8.75 2.56
CA LYS A 471 33.01 9.61 3.51
C LYS A 471 33.82 10.84 3.95
N LYS A 472 34.78 11.31 3.14
CA LYS A 472 35.70 12.40 3.53
C LYS A 472 34.97 13.65 4.04
N GLN A 473 33.94 14.10 3.32
CA GLN A 473 33.17 15.28 3.71
C GLN A 473 32.43 15.07 5.04
N LEU A 474 31.73 13.95 5.20
CA LEU A 474 31.05 13.58 6.44
C LEU A 474 32.03 13.50 7.62
N ILE A 475 33.19 12.86 7.42
CA ILE A 475 34.25 12.76 8.43
C ILE A 475 34.76 14.15 8.83
N ASN A 476 35.03 15.01 7.86
CA ASN A 476 35.48 16.38 8.13
C ASN A 476 34.45 17.17 8.93
N LYS A 477 33.15 17.00 8.63
CA LYS A 477 32.06 17.68 9.32
C LYS A 477 31.80 17.13 10.72
N LEU A 478 31.99 15.82 10.93
CA LEU A 478 32.00 15.23 12.27
C LEU A 478 33.14 15.83 13.11
N LYS A 479 34.36 15.88 12.56
CA LYS A 479 35.53 16.48 13.23
C LYS A 479 35.29 17.95 13.58
N SER A 480 34.75 18.75 12.66
CA SER A 480 34.49 20.18 12.92
C SER A 480 33.46 20.42 14.02
N ASN A 481 32.59 19.44 14.28
CA ASN A 481 31.60 19.48 15.37
C ASN A 481 32.10 18.82 16.67
N GLY A 482 33.40 18.50 16.76
CA GLY A 482 34.00 17.94 17.97
C GLY A 482 33.75 16.45 18.18
N TYR A 483 33.21 15.73 17.18
CA TYR A 483 33.04 14.28 17.28
C TYR A 483 34.39 13.58 17.09
N PRO A 484 34.75 12.62 17.99
CA PRO A 484 35.97 11.85 17.86
C PRO A 484 35.99 11.01 16.57
N GLU A 485 37.18 10.79 15.99
CA GLU A 485 37.34 9.96 14.79
C GLU A 485 36.80 8.54 14.95
N HIS A 486 36.80 7.96 16.15
CA HIS A 486 36.32 6.61 16.39
C HIS A 486 34.79 6.47 16.40
N PHE A 487 34.01 7.57 16.39
CA PHE A 487 32.57 7.51 16.11
C PHE A 487 32.30 7.04 14.68
N TYR A 488 33.32 7.11 13.82
CA TYR A 488 33.35 6.41 12.55
C TYR A 488 33.63 4.92 12.79
N ILE A 489 32.57 4.11 12.78
CA ILE A 489 32.74 2.66 12.76
C ILE A 489 33.28 2.28 11.37
N ASN A 490 34.59 2.06 11.29
CA ASN A 490 35.23 1.54 10.09
C ASN A 490 34.48 0.28 9.64
N LYS A 491 33.94 0.31 8.40
CA LYS A 491 33.28 -0.81 7.69
C LYS A 491 31.75 -0.96 7.85
N THR A 492 31.03 -0.03 8.46
CA THR A 492 29.56 -0.01 8.41
C THR A 492 29.03 1.22 7.66
N GLY A 493 27.79 1.12 7.17
CA GLY A 493 27.07 2.22 6.57
C GLY A 493 26.61 3.22 7.63
N VAL A 494 26.00 4.30 7.18
CA VAL A 494 25.37 5.30 8.06
C VAL A 494 24.09 5.78 7.41
N VAL A 495 23.06 6.07 8.21
CA VAL A 495 21.85 6.74 7.72
C VAL A 495 21.97 8.22 8.04
N LEU A 496 21.75 9.08 7.04
CA LEU A 496 21.58 10.51 7.24
C LEU A 496 20.08 10.83 7.25
N LEU A 497 19.66 11.74 8.13
CA LEU A 497 18.27 12.19 8.27
C LEU A 497 18.21 13.72 8.34
N CYS A 498 17.45 14.37 7.46
CA CYS A 498 17.26 15.82 7.44
C CYS A 498 15.90 16.21 8.04
N LEU A 499 15.88 16.37 9.36
CA LEU A 499 14.67 16.72 10.10
C LEU A 499 14.11 18.10 9.73
N ASP A 500 14.97 19.05 9.36
CA ASP A 500 14.51 20.41 9.04
C ASP A 500 13.73 20.46 7.73
N GLU A 501 14.09 19.63 6.75
CA GLU A 501 13.31 19.53 5.50
C GLU A 501 11.95 18.88 5.79
N ILE A 502 11.89 17.81 6.60
CA ILE A 502 10.62 17.21 7.05
C ILE A 502 9.73 18.26 7.71
N LYS A 503 10.25 19.01 8.69
CA LYS A 503 9.49 20.06 9.39
C LYS A 503 8.98 21.12 8.41
N LYS A 504 9.86 21.60 7.52
CA LYS A 504 9.49 22.61 6.52
C LYS A 504 8.32 22.16 5.65
N ARG A 505 8.35 20.93 5.14
CA ARG A 505 7.29 20.40 4.28
C ARG A 505 5.97 20.16 5.02
N ILE A 506 6.04 19.80 6.29
CA ILE A 506 4.83 19.73 7.14
C ILE A 506 4.20 21.11 7.30
N GLU A 507 4.98 22.18 7.52
CA GLU A 507 4.40 23.53 7.60
C GLU A 507 3.74 23.94 6.27
N GLU A 508 4.35 23.62 5.12
CA GLU A 508 3.77 23.88 3.79
C GLU A 508 2.41 23.16 3.63
N VAL A 509 2.31 21.89 4.02
CA VAL A 509 1.05 21.13 3.96
C VAL A 509 0.02 21.63 4.98
N LEU A 510 0.42 22.05 6.17
CA LEU A 510 -0.50 22.57 7.18
C LEU A 510 -1.10 23.94 6.82
N GLN A 511 -0.42 24.71 5.96
CA GLN A 511 -1.02 25.91 5.36
C GLN A 511 -2.17 25.56 4.42
N GLU A 512 -2.10 24.41 3.75
CA GLU A 512 -3.15 23.90 2.85
C GLU A 512 -4.26 23.15 3.61
N ASP A 513 -3.92 22.46 4.72
CA ASP A 513 -4.90 21.84 5.61
C ASP A 513 -4.48 21.84 7.08
N ALA A 514 -5.09 22.77 7.83
CA ALA A 514 -4.90 22.92 9.27
C ALA A 514 -5.55 21.81 10.12
N SER A 515 -6.37 20.92 9.54
CA SER A 515 -7.02 19.83 10.28
C SER A 515 -6.09 18.66 10.61
N LEU A 516 -4.91 18.61 10.00
CA LEU A 516 -3.94 17.54 10.21
C LEU A 516 -3.22 17.69 11.55
N ASP A 517 -3.06 16.56 12.25
CA ASP A 517 -2.19 16.52 13.42
C ASP A 517 -0.73 16.62 13.00
N LYS A 518 -0.18 17.83 13.16
CA LYS A 518 1.21 18.19 12.88
C LYS A 518 2.21 17.24 13.51
N GLN A 519 2.01 16.89 14.79
CA GLN A 519 2.97 16.07 15.53
C GLN A 519 2.90 14.62 15.05
N LYS A 520 1.69 14.11 14.79
CA LYS A 520 1.49 12.77 14.25
C LYS A 520 2.10 12.63 12.85
N LEU A 521 1.84 13.57 11.95
CA LEU A 521 2.41 13.57 10.60
C LEU A 521 3.94 13.64 10.63
N LYS A 522 4.51 14.43 11.55
CA LYS A 522 5.95 14.48 11.78
C LYS A 522 6.53 13.14 12.23
N GLU A 523 5.94 12.51 13.25
CA GLU A 523 6.38 11.19 13.71
C GLU A 523 6.29 10.14 12.60
N ASP A 524 5.22 10.18 11.81
CA ASP A 524 4.99 9.23 10.72
C ASP A 524 5.96 9.44 9.55
N LEU A 525 6.28 10.67 9.16
CA LEU A 525 7.29 10.95 8.11
C LEU A 525 8.71 10.57 8.56
N ILE A 526 9.07 10.86 9.82
CA ILE A 526 10.35 10.42 10.38
C ILE A 526 10.42 8.88 10.35
N LEU A 527 9.34 8.21 10.76
CA LEU A 527 9.28 6.76 10.77
C LEU A 527 9.35 6.16 9.37
N ALA A 528 8.68 6.75 8.37
CA ALA A 528 8.78 6.35 6.96
C ALA A 528 10.23 6.43 6.49
N THR A 529 10.85 7.61 6.56
CA THR A 529 12.24 7.81 6.13
C THR A 529 13.20 6.84 6.83
N LEU A 530 13.02 6.60 8.14
CA LEU A 530 13.83 5.62 8.86
C LEU A 530 13.59 4.19 8.37
N ILE A 531 12.35 3.81 8.05
CA ILE A 531 12.05 2.50 7.48
C ILE A 531 12.75 2.34 6.13
N HIS A 532 12.71 3.33 5.25
CA HIS A 532 13.36 3.28 3.93
C HIS A 532 14.87 3.14 4.04
N GLU A 533 15.51 4.09 4.74
CA GLU A 533 16.97 4.12 4.79
C GLU A 533 17.55 2.95 5.56
N HIS A 534 16.88 2.51 6.64
CA HIS A 534 17.32 1.31 7.35
C HIS A 534 16.94 0.02 6.61
N THR A 535 15.98 0.01 5.68
CA THR A 535 15.75 -1.14 4.80
C THR A 535 16.91 -1.32 3.84
N HIS A 536 17.43 -0.24 3.24
CA HIS A 536 18.68 -0.30 2.50
C HIS A 536 19.77 -0.93 3.36
N ALA A 537 20.05 -0.33 4.52
CA ALA A 537 21.09 -0.81 5.43
C ALA A 537 20.90 -2.30 5.84
N ALA A 538 19.68 -2.73 6.14
CA ALA A 538 19.39 -4.12 6.49
C ALA A 538 19.62 -5.08 5.34
N VAL A 539 19.23 -4.71 4.11
CA VAL A 539 19.45 -5.52 2.92
C VAL A 539 20.94 -5.67 2.60
N TYR A 540 21.74 -4.61 2.81
CA TYR A 540 23.19 -4.64 2.57
C TYR A 540 24.00 -5.32 3.68
N GLU A 541 23.71 -5.01 4.94
CA GLU A 541 24.55 -5.39 6.09
C GLU A 541 23.93 -6.48 6.97
N GLY A 542 22.63 -6.76 6.82
CA GLY A 542 21.92 -7.73 7.66
C GLY A 542 22.42 -9.16 7.51
N LEU A 543 22.38 -9.94 8.57
CA LEU A 543 22.80 -11.34 8.61
C LEU A 543 21.60 -12.27 8.39
N ASN A 544 21.77 -13.35 7.64
CA ASN A 544 20.73 -14.37 7.56
C ASN A 544 20.64 -15.13 8.89
N TYR A 545 19.41 -15.41 9.36
CA TYR A 545 19.21 -16.18 10.60
C TYR A 545 19.90 -17.55 10.60
N ASN A 546 19.97 -18.20 9.44
CA ASN A 546 20.42 -19.59 9.31
C ASN A 546 21.82 -19.76 8.69
N SER A 547 22.48 -18.68 8.27
CA SER A 547 23.79 -18.76 7.63
C SER A 547 24.65 -17.56 7.99
N SER A 548 25.75 -17.79 8.67
CA SER A 548 26.77 -16.78 8.98
C SER A 548 27.56 -16.27 7.77
N SER A 549 27.29 -16.77 6.56
CA SER A 549 28.20 -16.64 5.41
C SER A 549 27.70 -15.84 4.21
N ILE A 550 26.40 -15.58 4.04
CA ILE A 550 25.91 -14.79 2.91
C ILE A 550 25.89 -13.31 3.31
N ILE A 551 27.06 -12.70 3.40
CA ILE A 551 27.19 -11.24 3.38
C ILE A 551 26.98 -10.80 1.92
N PHE A 552 26.30 -9.67 1.70
CA PHE A 552 26.09 -9.12 0.36
C PHE A 552 27.41 -9.13 -0.43
N ASN A 553 27.44 -9.73 -1.61
CA ASN A 553 28.71 -9.95 -2.32
C ASN A 553 29.21 -8.62 -2.92
N ASN A 554 30.20 -8.00 -2.27
CA ASN A 554 30.65 -6.64 -2.58
C ASN A 554 31.34 -6.46 -3.94
N SER A 555 31.68 -7.53 -4.67
CA SER A 555 32.45 -7.42 -5.91
C SER A 555 31.69 -6.87 -7.12
N ASN A 556 30.35 -6.77 -7.06
CA ASN A 556 29.50 -6.36 -8.19
C ASN A 556 28.68 -5.10 -7.90
N TRP A 557 29.22 -4.15 -7.14
CA TRP A 557 28.57 -2.87 -6.93
C TRP A 557 28.50 -2.10 -8.25
N SER A 558 27.33 -2.12 -8.87
CA SER A 558 27.02 -1.19 -9.94
C SER A 558 26.09 -0.13 -9.39
N SER A 559 26.44 1.14 -9.54
CA SER A 559 25.50 2.27 -9.43
C SER A 559 24.53 2.32 -10.62
N GLY A 560 24.37 1.22 -11.36
CA GLY A 560 23.53 1.17 -12.55
C GLY A 560 22.05 1.28 -12.23
N LYS A 561 21.28 1.83 -13.17
CA LYS A 561 19.82 2.03 -13.06
C LYS A 561 19.07 0.81 -12.51
N ARG A 562 19.45 -0.41 -12.94
CA ARG A 562 18.82 -1.66 -12.50
C ARG A 562 19.01 -1.92 -11.02
N PHE A 563 20.22 -1.75 -10.51
CA PHE A 563 20.52 -1.92 -9.09
C PHE A 563 19.71 -0.93 -8.26
N LYS A 564 19.73 0.36 -8.66
CA LYS A 564 18.96 1.41 -7.99
C LYS A 564 17.46 1.10 -7.99
N ALA A 565 16.90 0.66 -9.12
CA ALA A 565 15.49 0.28 -9.21
C ALA A 565 15.10 -0.83 -8.22
N VAL A 566 15.90 -1.89 -8.08
CA VAL A 566 15.59 -2.94 -7.09
C VAL A 566 15.78 -2.44 -5.66
N SER A 567 16.89 -1.73 -5.37
CA SER A 567 17.20 -1.25 -4.02
C SER A 567 16.13 -0.28 -3.52
N GLU A 568 15.82 0.77 -4.29
CA GLU A 568 14.80 1.75 -3.92
C GLU A 568 13.41 1.14 -3.91
N GLY A 569 13.10 0.24 -4.85
CA GLY A 569 11.83 -0.49 -4.84
C GLY A 569 11.60 -1.28 -3.56
N LEU A 570 12.62 -2.01 -3.08
CA LEU A 570 12.54 -2.75 -1.81
C LEU A 570 12.31 -1.82 -0.61
N ALA A 571 13.06 -0.71 -0.54
CA ALA A 571 12.98 0.25 0.56
C ALA A 571 11.63 1.00 0.58
N GLU A 572 11.20 1.53 -0.57
CA GLU A 572 9.94 2.26 -0.74
C GLU A 572 8.74 1.35 -0.47
N TRP A 573 8.79 0.10 -0.93
CA TRP A 573 7.74 -0.86 -0.63
C TRP A 573 7.69 -1.24 0.86
N ALA A 574 8.84 -1.28 1.55
CA ALA A 574 8.86 -1.50 3.00
C ALA A 574 8.14 -0.38 3.77
N GLU A 575 8.27 0.88 3.32
CA GLU A 575 7.48 1.99 3.84
C GLU A 575 5.99 1.80 3.55
N LEU A 576 5.65 1.53 2.29
CA LEU A 576 4.27 1.35 1.82
C LEU A 576 3.57 0.23 2.61
N ASN A 577 4.27 -0.89 2.84
CA ASN A 577 3.77 -2.02 3.61
C ASN A 577 3.51 -1.65 5.08
N TYR A 578 4.38 -0.85 5.69
CA TYR A 578 4.23 -0.45 7.08
C TYR A 578 2.98 0.41 7.29
N PHE A 579 2.76 1.35 6.36
CA PHE A 579 1.70 2.34 6.45
C PHE A 579 0.38 1.92 5.78
N ARG A 580 0.19 0.66 5.39
CA ARG A 580 -1.07 0.14 4.79
C ARG A 580 -2.35 0.57 5.52
N ASN A 581 -2.31 0.62 6.86
CA ASN A 581 -3.46 0.99 7.68
C ASN A 581 -3.54 2.49 8.01
N ASN A 582 -2.57 3.29 7.56
CA ASN A 582 -2.55 4.74 7.70
C ASN A 582 -2.71 5.38 6.32
N LYS A 583 -3.97 5.65 5.94
CA LYS A 583 -4.32 6.13 4.61
C LYS A 583 -3.51 7.35 4.15
N VAL A 584 -3.29 8.33 5.03
CA VAL A 584 -2.55 9.56 4.68
C VAL A 584 -1.12 9.22 4.27
N MET A 585 -0.41 8.44 5.08
CA MET A 585 0.97 8.06 4.79
C MET A 585 1.07 7.11 3.60
N TYR A 586 0.15 6.14 3.52
CA TYR A 586 0.06 5.24 2.37
C TYR A 586 -0.09 6.02 1.07
N ASP A 587 -1.01 6.99 1.02
CA ASP A 587 -1.26 7.82 -0.16
C ASP A 587 -0.01 8.67 -0.50
N ILE A 588 0.69 9.24 0.49
CA ILE A 588 1.94 9.99 0.25
C ILE A 588 3.00 9.11 -0.42
N ILE A 589 3.27 7.94 0.16
CA ILE A 589 4.32 7.01 -0.31
C ILE A 589 3.92 6.43 -1.67
N TYR A 590 2.67 5.98 -1.82
CA TYR A 590 2.18 5.44 -3.09
C TYR A 590 2.27 6.47 -4.21
N ASN A 591 1.85 7.72 -3.96
CA ASN A 591 1.95 8.80 -4.95
C ASN A 591 3.41 9.13 -5.30
N HIS A 592 4.34 9.02 -4.36
CA HIS A 592 5.77 9.16 -4.63
C HIS A 592 6.27 8.03 -5.55
N ALA A 593 5.91 6.77 -5.25
CA ALA A 593 6.27 5.63 -6.08
C ALA A 593 5.75 5.75 -7.53
N VAL A 594 4.53 6.26 -7.74
CA VAL A 594 3.95 6.45 -9.10
C VAL A 594 4.32 7.78 -9.78
N SER A 595 5.13 8.63 -9.14
CA SER A 595 5.47 9.96 -9.68
C SER A 595 6.35 9.94 -10.95
N GLY A 596 6.91 8.79 -11.32
CA GLY A 596 7.72 8.62 -12.51
C GLY A 596 7.70 7.19 -13.05
N GLU A 597 8.35 6.98 -14.19
CA GLU A 597 8.29 5.72 -14.92
C GLU A 597 9.43 4.76 -14.57
N PHE A 598 9.11 3.48 -14.47
CA PHE A 598 10.11 2.43 -14.32
C PHE A 598 10.92 2.24 -15.63
N PRO A 599 12.27 2.08 -15.60
CA PRO A 599 13.15 2.03 -14.42
C PRO A 599 13.83 3.38 -14.09
N ASP A 600 13.50 4.46 -14.78
CA ASP A 600 14.15 5.76 -14.63
C ASP A 600 13.78 6.44 -13.29
N TRP A 601 12.57 6.19 -12.81
CA TRP A 601 12.11 6.47 -11.46
C TRP A 601 12.19 5.18 -10.62
N PRO A 602 13.29 4.94 -9.89
CA PRO A 602 13.54 3.65 -9.27
C PRO A 602 12.50 3.27 -8.20
N TYR A 603 11.85 4.24 -7.57
CA TYR A 603 10.78 4.04 -6.58
C TYR A 603 9.52 3.39 -7.17
N SER A 604 9.27 3.54 -8.48
CA SER A 604 8.13 2.88 -9.16
C SER A 604 8.19 1.35 -9.09
N ALA A 605 9.36 0.77 -8.83
CA ALA A 605 9.52 -0.66 -8.59
C ALA A 605 8.72 -1.14 -7.36
N ALA A 606 8.42 -0.26 -6.39
CA ALA A 606 7.58 -0.60 -5.25
C ALA A 606 6.16 -1.00 -5.66
N VAL A 607 5.61 -0.40 -6.72
CA VAL A 607 4.28 -0.75 -7.25
C VAL A 607 4.29 -2.16 -7.83
N LEU A 608 5.35 -2.53 -8.54
CA LEU A 608 5.53 -3.89 -9.07
C LEU A 608 5.64 -4.94 -7.94
N ILE A 609 6.28 -4.57 -6.82
CA ILE A 609 6.36 -5.41 -5.62
C ILE A 609 4.98 -5.52 -4.95
N GLU A 610 4.21 -4.43 -4.92
CA GLU A 610 2.87 -4.41 -4.34
C GLU A 610 1.90 -5.31 -5.11
N ASP A 611 1.87 -5.22 -6.44
CA ASP A 611 1.06 -6.11 -7.28
C ASP A 611 1.42 -7.58 -7.04
N SER A 612 2.72 -7.84 -6.86
CA SER A 612 3.24 -9.18 -6.54
C SER A 612 2.84 -9.69 -5.17
N TYR A 613 2.73 -8.78 -4.21
CA TYR A 613 2.43 -9.07 -2.83
C TYR A 613 0.99 -9.52 -2.65
N LEU A 614 0.04 -8.83 -3.31
CA LEU A 614 -1.38 -9.17 -3.26
C LEU A 614 -1.67 -10.61 -3.68
N GLU A 615 -0.81 -11.20 -4.51
CA GLU A 615 -0.93 -12.59 -4.93
C GLU A 615 -0.37 -13.60 -3.91
N LEU A 616 0.82 -13.36 -3.34
CA LEU A 616 1.58 -14.39 -2.58
C LEU A 616 2.11 -13.95 -1.20
N GLY A 617 1.73 -12.76 -0.71
CA GLY A 617 2.14 -12.23 0.59
C GLY A 617 3.66 -12.01 0.75
N ASP A 618 4.13 -12.05 2.01
CA ASP A 618 5.52 -11.70 2.41
C ASP A 618 6.60 -12.61 1.78
N ILE A 619 6.24 -13.81 1.31
CA ILE A 619 7.20 -14.81 0.80
C ILE A 619 7.96 -14.28 -0.41
N LYS A 620 7.27 -13.59 -1.34
CA LYS A 620 7.89 -13.02 -2.54
C LYS A 620 8.86 -11.88 -2.19
N TYR A 621 8.55 -11.06 -1.19
CA TYR A 621 9.43 -9.96 -0.77
C TYR A 621 10.76 -10.51 -0.23
N LYS A 622 10.70 -11.48 0.68
CA LYS A 622 11.89 -12.13 1.25
C LYS A 622 12.73 -12.81 0.17
N ALA A 623 12.07 -13.51 -0.76
CA ALA A 623 12.76 -14.08 -1.91
C ALA A 623 13.45 -13.00 -2.75
N LEU A 624 12.78 -11.88 -3.05
CA LEU A 624 13.36 -10.77 -3.80
C LEU A 624 14.57 -10.16 -3.07
N VAL A 625 14.50 -9.97 -1.75
CA VAL A 625 15.65 -9.58 -0.91
C VAL A 625 16.80 -10.57 -1.08
N GLU A 626 16.55 -11.88 -0.92
CA GLU A 626 17.58 -12.91 -1.10
C GLU A 626 18.22 -12.89 -2.50
N TYR A 627 17.40 -12.75 -3.55
CA TYR A 627 17.88 -12.63 -4.92
C TYR A 627 18.71 -11.38 -5.10
N PHE A 628 18.27 -10.23 -4.58
CA PHE A 628 19.01 -8.97 -4.70
C PHE A 628 20.38 -9.06 -4.04
N ARG A 629 20.44 -9.68 -2.85
CA ARG A 629 21.68 -9.91 -2.10
C ARG A 629 22.67 -10.85 -2.79
N ARG A 630 22.18 -11.81 -3.57
CA ARG A 630 23.02 -12.77 -4.32
C ARG A 630 23.39 -12.24 -5.71
N ASN A 631 22.42 -11.67 -6.42
CA ASN A 631 22.53 -11.19 -7.79
C ASN A 631 21.38 -10.22 -8.13
N TYR A 632 21.66 -8.91 -8.03
CA TYR A 632 20.66 -7.87 -8.33
C TYR A 632 20.11 -7.92 -9.77
N ILE A 633 20.85 -8.51 -10.74
CA ILE A 633 20.36 -8.63 -12.12
C ILE A 633 19.21 -9.63 -12.18
N GLU A 634 19.31 -10.74 -11.45
CA GLU A 634 18.22 -11.72 -11.36
C GLU A 634 17.03 -11.16 -10.58
N ALA A 635 17.28 -10.40 -9.51
CA ALA A 635 16.23 -9.68 -8.80
C ALA A 635 15.50 -8.68 -9.71
N TYR A 636 16.24 -7.94 -10.53
CA TYR A 636 15.65 -7.02 -11.51
C TYR A 636 14.82 -7.76 -12.56
N LYS A 637 15.31 -8.89 -13.08
CA LYS A 637 14.52 -9.73 -14.00
C LYS A 637 13.24 -10.26 -13.34
N LEU A 638 13.28 -10.60 -12.05
CA LEU A 638 12.10 -11.03 -11.31
C LEU A 638 11.04 -9.93 -11.22
N LEU A 639 11.47 -8.67 -11.15
CA LEU A 639 10.57 -7.50 -11.17
C LEU A 639 9.98 -7.24 -12.56
N VAL A 640 10.78 -7.35 -13.63
CA VAL A 640 10.36 -7.00 -15.00
C VAL A 640 9.69 -8.15 -15.75
N GLY A 641 9.98 -9.40 -15.40
CA GLY A 641 9.49 -10.59 -16.08
C GLY A 641 8.01 -10.90 -15.84
N ARG A 642 7.19 -9.90 -15.54
CA ARG A 642 5.75 -9.99 -15.32
C ARG A 642 4.97 -9.14 -16.29
#